data_AF-A0A2D7NJB0-F1
#
_entry.id   AF-A0A2D7NJB0-F1
#
_cell.length_a   1.000
_cell.length_b   1.000
_cell.length_c   1.000
_cell.angle_alpha   90.00
_cell.angle_beta   90.00
_cell.angle_gamma   90.00
#
_symmetry.space_group_name_H-M   'P 1'
#
loop_
_entity.id
_entity.type
_entity.pdbx_description
1 polymer ?
#
loop_
_entity_poly.entity_id
_entity_poly.type
_entity_poly.pdbx_seq_one_letter_code
_entity_poly.pdbx_strand_id
1 'polypeptide(L)'
;MRYLDRHPAGKAPEAIALRTALIEAALRLARSVTPPKTTSSAPGELSITDFDRQILSILVGHGGWNPSSRGHLVALAAKHQVSPTVFMRIIRGLSDLLHDGGFAALLQPKGTIQHRPSSTPSRTSVATAIAPVGSPAAQAPRPVDSLQPTSPQVAPALESRFRSAANVESHSFYWLILVVLVLGLLILGATLLWFPGDSVRSTSSDSDSAVIASPTEEATGSARDQKGSVSPAPTPERNIASIGIAWQSYPAFSPSGPVPERPASLDALEWRTEFDQLTERIFRTSGSLDETITQSFADLLARCGSVWPLLAPNVRYQLVRSTREPLLAAPDFVAREQLLQILGQYGAGMNRVNTAEQLWSRSWVQGILGTILDDQSQPRQLRESVRRLMIEPPRGLGVRTFGIEASFDRYASRYLDDLMALLLEESDRPNSDIGPLLEYWLLAQGALLQDAVLESALLDSITFLLVESDSLTPDSDSTRLLASLVSEVDWSMETSDPQLLLLNLEQWFENPRISSENLEILTNLILILNPSSWWDDSMLVPSGADLDLRAVVLDRIESTRPEIAPGARSTGVPIDASDHAQLQELMRLTRSNVRGDLALMRRLLVSSLVSAAAEAFWKDAPDVGRTCLDQANALWRNPPRPDGRLDGAQLVPEGDDLIGDSRFVMDGVWSRLWNSAGGSLAERRKALRELRQFPPAIIGPQDATTLAGAALKYHPSTRAIAQELILEHFGSSPNIMIGLLNEFSGRRTRDVHEFLIQLLTDDPLPPRDATLWPIRVRSALVRQAWLLQRSDLHDIEDLAARYAAGLVQRLELITDGRIAVRLDEQPEQLLEQYAEFLRDQLRDSVLSSSIPATLGEIDRKTVFHESEATSQLQRVVVELFLIADLSAYLTAALRPELETELSEHHSRLTNSVTDCFGVLEQMILLEQAIAYYIGLRLEIRDGGAL
;
A
#
# COMPACT_ATOMS: atom_id res chain seq x y z
N MET A 1 -6.02 42.56 -1.56
CA MET A 1 -6.39 43.78 -0.81
C MET A 1 -6.86 43.49 0.62
N ARG A 2 -8.02 42.83 0.86
CA ARG A 2 -8.65 42.65 2.20
C ARG A 2 -7.77 42.27 3.42
N TYR A 3 -6.56 41.72 3.21
CA TYR A 3 -5.60 41.41 4.26
C TYR A 3 -4.84 42.65 4.79
N LEU A 4 -4.54 43.64 3.92
CA LEU A 4 -3.88 44.90 4.29
C LEU A 4 -4.77 45.78 5.17
N ASP A 5 -6.09 45.74 4.95
CA ASP A 5 -7.06 46.55 5.69
C ASP A 5 -7.24 46.10 7.17
N ARG A 6 -6.59 44.99 7.59
CA ARG A 6 -6.64 44.44 8.96
C ARG A 6 -5.30 44.47 9.71
N HIS A 7 -4.19 44.81 9.04
CA HIS A 7 -2.87 44.83 9.67
C HIS A 7 -2.63 46.16 10.42
N PRO A 8 -2.05 46.19 11.63
CA PRO A 8 -1.85 47.43 12.39
C PRO A 8 -0.96 48.45 11.66
N ALA A 9 -0.01 48.00 10.82
CA ALA A 9 0.80 48.87 9.97
C ALA A 9 0.09 49.30 8.65
N GLY A 10 -1.19 48.94 8.42
CA GLY A 10 -1.92 49.23 7.18
C GLY A 10 -2.18 50.72 6.89
N LYS A 11 -1.82 51.62 7.82
CA LYS A 11 -1.82 53.08 7.66
C LYS A 11 -0.43 53.69 7.48
N ALA A 12 0.63 52.89 7.45
CA ALA A 12 2.00 53.36 7.22
C ALA A 12 2.14 53.98 5.82
N PRO A 13 3.00 55.01 5.63
CA PRO A 13 3.18 55.66 4.35
C PRO A 13 3.68 54.69 3.27
N GLU A 14 4.51 53.69 3.61
CA GLU A 14 4.93 52.66 2.64
C GLU A 14 3.76 51.81 2.16
N ALA A 15 2.81 51.45 3.04
CA ALA A 15 1.62 50.68 2.67
C ALA A 15 0.68 51.47 1.75
N ILE A 16 0.59 52.79 1.94
CA ILE A 16 -0.19 53.70 1.07
C ILE A 16 0.51 53.87 -0.29
N ALA A 17 1.85 54.01 -0.32
CA ALA A 17 2.63 54.07 -1.54
C ALA A 17 2.50 52.77 -2.36
N LEU A 18 2.66 51.60 -1.71
CA LEU A 18 2.49 50.28 -2.32
C LEU A 18 1.07 50.09 -2.89
N ARG A 19 0.03 50.51 -2.13
CA ARG A 19 -1.37 50.49 -2.59
C ARG A 19 -1.58 51.36 -3.83
N THR A 20 -0.94 52.53 -3.88
CA THR A 20 -1.04 53.46 -5.02
C THR A 20 -0.35 52.87 -6.25
N ALA A 21 0.87 52.34 -6.10
CA ALA A 21 1.61 51.69 -7.18
C ALA A 21 0.88 50.48 -7.77
N LEU A 22 0.26 49.64 -6.92
CA LEU A 22 -0.55 48.49 -7.37
C LEU A 22 -1.82 48.90 -8.12
N ILE A 23 -2.48 49.99 -7.69
CA ILE A 23 -3.65 50.54 -8.41
C ILE A 23 -3.22 51.13 -9.75
N GLU A 24 -2.09 51.85 -9.81
CA GLU A 24 -1.59 52.40 -11.07
C GLU A 24 -1.14 51.30 -12.04
N ALA A 25 -0.48 50.25 -11.56
CA ALA A 25 -0.13 49.08 -12.38
C ALA A 25 -1.38 48.39 -12.96
N ALA A 26 -2.43 48.19 -12.15
CA ALA A 26 -3.69 47.64 -12.61
C ALA A 26 -4.39 48.54 -13.66
N LEU A 27 -4.36 49.86 -13.47
CA LEU A 27 -4.90 50.83 -14.44
C LEU A 27 -4.08 50.92 -15.74
N ARG A 28 -2.77 50.64 -15.69
CA ARG A 28 -1.92 50.51 -16.88
C ARG A 28 -2.26 49.23 -17.66
N LEU A 29 -2.40 48.07 -16.99
CA LEU A 29 -2.87 46.82 -17.63
C LEU A 29 -4.28 46.97 -18.25
N ALA A 30 -5.19 47.65 -17.56
CA ALA A 30 -6.55 47.87 -18.07
C ALA A 30 -6.60 48.75 -19.33
N ARG A 31 -5.55 49.51 -19.63
CA ARG A 31 -5.45 50.38 -20.82
C ARG A 31 -4.70 49.74 -22.00
N SER A 32 -3.98 48.64 -21.80
CA SER A 32 -3.18 47.97 -22.84
C SER A 32 -3.93 46.91 -23.64
N VAL A 33 -5.26 46.80 -23.51
CA VAL A 33 -6.09 45.78 -24.19
C VAL A 33 -6.78 46.36 -25.42
N THR A 34 -6.17 46.22 -26.59
CA THR A 34 -6.86 46.30 -27.89
C THR A 34 -7.39 44.92 -28.30
N PRO A 35 -8.60 44.79 -28.85
CA PRO A 35 -9.17 43.50 -29.22
C PRO A 35 -8.54 42.96 -30.52
N PRO A 36 -8.06 41.70 -30.55
CA PRO A 36 -7.61 41.07 -31.79
C PRO A 36 -8.79 40.72 -32.71
N LYS A 37 -8.55 40.78 -34.03
CA LYS A 37 -9.52 40.39 -35.06
C LYS A 37 -9.78 38.89 -35.05
N THR A 38 -11.04 38.49 -35.14
CA THR A 38 -11.43 37.10 -35.38
C THR A 38 -11.12 36.68 -36.82
N THR A 39 -10.35 35.61 -36.99
CA THR A 39 -10.30 34.82 -38.22
C THR A 39 -11.09 33.54 -38.01
N SER A 40 -12.06 33.28 -38.88
CA SER A 40 -12.86 32.05 -38.87
C SER A 40 -12.26 31.02 -39.81
N SER A 41 -12.21 29.76 -39.38
CA SER A 41 -11.93 28.59 -40.23
C SER A 41 -13.04 27.55 -40.08
N ALA A 42 -13.38 26.87 -41.17
CA ALA A 42 -14.41 25.84 -41.23
C ALA A 42 -13.99 24.54 -40.49
N PRO A 43 -14.93 23.63 -40.15
CA PRO A 43 -14.66 22.53 -39.24
C PRO A 43 -13.91 21.36 -39.89
N GLY A 44 -12.91 20.84 -39.16
CA GLY A 44 -12.16 19.61 -39.46
C GLY A 44 -11.04 19.41 -38.43
N GLU A 45 -10.95 18.21 -37.85
CA GLU A 45 -10.02 17.81 -36.75
C GLU A 45 -9.98 18.76 -35.53
N LEU A 46 -10.67 18.38 -34.44
CA LEU A 46 -10.54 19.01 -33.12
C LEU A 46 -9.19 18.65 -32.46
N SER A 47 -8.13 19.38 -32.81
CA SER A 47 -6.83 19.24 -32.16
C SER A 47 -6.81 19.87 -30.76
N ILE A 48 -6.95 19.05 -29.72
CA ILE A 48 -6.75 19.45 -28.31
C ILE A 48 -5.32 19.99 -28.13
N THR A 49 -5.19 21.21 -27.59
CA THR A 49 -3.89 21.88 -27.41
C THR A 49 -3.15 21.38 -26.17
N ASP A 50 -1.84 21.63 -26.08
CA ASP A 50 -1.05 21.26 -24.89
C ASP A 50 -1.51 21.98 -23.62
N PHE A 51 -2.15 23.15 -23.76
CA PHE A 51 -2.80 23.86 -22.64
C PHE A 51 -4.03 23.11 -22.14
N ASP A 52 -4.87 22.62 -23.05
CA ASP A 52 -6.05 21.82 -22.72
C ASP A 52 -5.66 20.49 -22.07
N ARG A 53 -4.57 19.86 -22.54
CA ARG A 53 -3.98 18.66 -21.91
C ARG A 53 -3.54 18.95 -20.47
N GLN A 54 -2.93 20.10 -20.21
CA GLN A 54 -2.52 20.53 -18.85
C GLN A 54 -3.72 20.86 -17.95
N ILE A 55 -4.84 21.36 -18.51
CA ILE A 55 -6.10 21.52 -17.77
C ILE A 55 -6.66 20.15 -17.37
N LEU A 56 -6.72 19.21 -18.32
CA LEU A 56 -7.25 17.86 -18.08
C LEU A 56 -6.38 17.08 -17.09
N SER A 57 -5.04 17.16 -17.16
CA SER A 57 -4.15 16.45 -16.23
C SER A 57 -4.30 16.97 -14.79
N ILE A 58 -4.44 18.29 -14.60
CA ILE A 58 -4.71 18.86 -13.26
C ILE A 58 -6.09 18.42 -12.75
N LEU A 59 -7.11 18.36 -13.61
CA LEU A 59 -8.45 17.92 -13.19
C LEU A 59 -8.50 16.43 -12.87
N VAL A 60 -7.88 15.56 -13.66
CA VAL A 60 -7.83 14.12 -13.39
C VAL A 60 -7.01 13.84 -12.13
N GLY A 61 -5.79 14.39 -12.03
CA GLY A 61 -4.90 14.15 -10.88
C GLY A 61 -5.40 14.71 -9.54
N HIS A 62 -6.41 15.59 -9.55
CA HIS A 62 -7.04 16.12 -8.34
C HIS A 62 -8.46 15.57 -8.09
N GLY A 63 -8.93 14.57 -8.85
CA GLY A 63 -10.29 14.04 -8.69
C GLY A 63 -11.41 15.04 -9.06
N GLY A 64 -11.13 15.98 -9.96
CA GLY A 64 -12.12 16.90 -10.54
C GLY A 64 -12.02 18.36 -10.07
N TRP A 65 -13.15 19.07 -10.11
CA TRP A 65 -13.24 20.54 -9.99
C TRP A 65 -13.36 21.03 -8.53
N ASN A 66 -12.32 20.81 -7.72
CA ASN A 66 -12.24 21.14 -6.29
C ASN A 66 -11.47 22.47 -6.01
N PRO A 67 -11.36 22.95 -4.76
CA PRO A 67 -10.63 24.19 -4.45
C PRO A 67 -9.14 24.19 -4.79
N SER A 68 -8.46 23.05 -4.66
CA SER A 68 -7.03 22.89 -4.98
C SER A 68 -6.79 22.93 -6.48
N SER A 69 -7.54 22.14 -7.26
CA SER A 69 -7.42 22.15 -8.73
C SER A 69 -7.78 23.51 -9.31
N ARG A 70 -8.77 24.23 -8.76
CA ARG A 70 -9.04 25.64 -9.12
C ARG A 70 -7.83 26.56 -8.86
N GLY A 71 -7.09 26.35 -7.78
CA GLY A 71 -5.86 27.10 -7.48
C GLY A 71 -4.78 26.88 -8.55
N HIS A 72 -4.47 25.61 -8.83
CA HIS A 72 -3.48 25.23 -9.85
C HIS A 72 -3.91 25.64 -11.27
N LEU A 73 -5.19 25.53 -11.60
CA LEU A 73 -5.76 25.99 -12.87
C LEU A 73 -5.68 27.52 -13.04
N VAL A 74 -5.89 28.31 -11.99
CA VAL A 74 -5.70 29.77 -12.05
C VAL A 74 -4.22 30.13 -12.20
N ALA A 75 -3.31 29.41 -11.54
CA ALA A 75 -1.87 29.58 -11.74
C ALA A 75 -1.43 29.20 -13.18
N LEU A 76 -2.00 28.13 -13.74
CA LEU A 76 -1.76 27.70 -15.12
C LEU A 76 -2.28 28.74 -16.13
N ALA A 77 -3.49 29.27 -15.93
CA ALA A 77 -4.05 30.33 -16.78
C ALA A 77 -3.18 31.60 -16.74
N ALA A 78 -2.65 31.97 -15.57
CA ALA A 78 -1.73 33.10 -15.43
C ALA A 78 -0.39 32.84 -16.14
N LYS A 79 0.18 31.63 -16.03
CA LYS A 79 1.43 31.21 -16.71
C LYS A 79 1.31 31.31 -18.24
N HIS A 80 0.16 30.95 -18.80
CA HIS A 80 -0.14 31.02 -20.24
C HIS A 80 -0.82 32.34 -20.66
N GLN A 81 -0.92 33.33 -19.77
CA GLN A 81 -1.53 34.66 -20.01
C GLN A 81 -3.01 34.62 -20.49
N VAL A 82 -3.73 33.54 -20.22
CA VAL A 82 -5.13 33.35 -20.62
C VAL A 82 -6.05 34.12 -19.67
N SER A 83 -6.91 34.99 -20.20
CA SER A 83 -7.84 35.76 -19.37
C SER A 83 -8.90 34.85 -18.72
N PRO A 84 -9.35 35.12 -17.48
CA PRO A 84 -10.30 34.24 -16.79
C PRO A 84 -11.59 33.97 -17.57
N THR A 85 -12.06 34.94 -18.35
CA THR A 85 -13.27 34.83 -19.19
C THR A 85 -13.08 33.93 -20.41
N VAL A 86 -11.86 33.84 -20.94
CA VAL A 86 -11.49 32.87 -22.01
C VAL A 86 -11.24 31.50 -21.39
N PHE A 87 -10.56 31.45 -20.25
CA PHE A 87 -10.27 30.22 -19.52
C PHE A 87 -11.54 29.46 -19.12
N MET A 88 -12.52 30.14 -18.53
CA MET A 88 -13.83 29.54 -18.20
C MET A 88 -14.64 29.15 -19.45
N ARG A 89 -14.35 29.70 -20.63
CA ARG A 89 -14.95 29.25 -21.91
C ARG A 89 -14.27 27.99 -22.43
N ILE A 90 -12.95 27.88 -22.31
CA ILE A 90 -12.17 26.68 -22.65
C ILE A 90 -12.60 25.50 -21.78
N ILE A 91 -12.65 25.69 -20.45
CA ILE A 91 -13.13 24.65 -19.51
C ILE A 91 -14.56 24.22 -19.84
N ARG A 92 -15.44 25.17 -20.18
CA ARG A 92 -16.82 24.83 -20.56
C ARG A 92 -16.87 24.01 -21.85
N GLY A 93 -16.18 24.45 -22.91
CA GLY A 93 -16.10 23.69 -24.16
C GLY A 93 -15.46 22.30 -24.01
N LEU A 94 -14.46 22.15 -23.12
CA LEU A 94 -13.91 20.83 -22.75
C LEU A 94 -14.94 19.98 -21.99
N SER A 95 -15.70 20.58 -21.08
CA SER A 95 -16.76 19.88 -20.33
C SER A 95 -17.91 19.45 -21.25
N ASP A 96 -18.30 20.29 -22.21
CA ASP A 96 -19.34 20.00 -23.19
C ASP A 96 -18.86 18.85 -24.13
N LEU A 97 -17.62 18.92 -24.62
CA LEU A 97 -16.99 17.89 -25.49
C LEU A 97 -16.76 16.55 -24.78
N LEU A 98 -16.51 16.56 -23.47
CA LEU A 98 -16.49 15.35 -22.63
C LEU A 98 -17.89 14.76 -22.39
N HIS A 99 -18.93 15.59 -22.39
CA HIS A 99 -20.33 15.14 -22.25
C HIS A 99 -20.84 14.49 -23.54
N ASP A 100 -20.46 15.03 -24.69
CA ASP A 100 -20.77 14.51 -26.03
C ASP A 100 -19.95 13.23 -26.42
N GLY A 101 -19.33 12.55 -25.45
CA GLY A 101 -18.70 11.24 -25.64
C GLY A 101 -17.36 11.23 -26.40
N GLY A 102 -16.69 12.38 -26.58
CA GLY A 102 -15.53 12.54 -27.46
C GLY A 102 -14.25 11.73 -27.10
N PHE A 103 -14.24 10.92 -26.04
CA PHE A 103 -13.06 10.24 -25.51
C PHE A 103 -12.40 9.28 -26.52
N ALA A 104 -13.19 8.60 -27.36
CA ALA A 104 -12.69 7.66 -28.36
C ALA A 104 -11.78 8.32 -29.43
N ALA A 105 -11.93 9.63 -29.67
CA ALA A 105 -11.09 10.37 -30.60
C ALA A 105 -9.70 10.74 -30.03
N LEU A 106 -9.50 10.60 -28.71
CA LEU A 106 -8.31 11.08 -28.00
C LEU A 106 -7.19 10.04 -27.86
N LEU A 107 -7.49 8.76 -28.13
CA LEU A 107 -6.60 7.62 -27.89
C LEU A 107 -5.82 7.15 -29.14
N GLN A 108 -5.93 7.82 -30.29
CA GLN A 108 -5.15 7.45 -31.48
C GLN A 108 -3.77 8.15 -31.51
N PRO A 109 -2.64 7.40 -31.42
CA PRO A 109 -1.32 7.98 -31.60
C PRO A 109 -1.03 8.27 -33.08
N LYS A 110 -0.62 9.51 -33.40
CA LYS A 110 -0.11 9.86 -34.75
C LYS A 110 1.27 9.21 -34.96
N GLY A 111 1.33 7.97 -35.48
CA GLY A 111 2.61 7.24 -35.53
C GLY A 111 2.78 5.98 -36.39
N THR A 112 1.88 5.62 -37.31
CA THR A 112 2.09 4.40 -38.14
C THR A 112 1.73 4.59 -39.62
N ILE A 113 2.72 4.38 -40.50
CA ILE A 113 2.54 4.33 -41.96
C ILE A 113 2.34 2.88 -42.39
N GLN A 114 1.15 2.52 -42.87
CA GLN A 114 0.95 1.29 -43.64
C GLN A 114 0.02 1.51 -44.84
N HIS A 115 0.39 0.93 -45.98
CA HIS A 115 -0.36 1.02 -47.24
C HIS A 115 -1.45 -0.04 -47.32
N ARG A 116 -2.65 0.35 -47.77
CA ARG A 116 -3.49 -0.48 -48.66
C ARG A 116 -4.32 0.40 -49.64
N PRO A 117 -4.84 -0.18 -50.75
CA PRO A 117 -5.07 0.60 -51.96
C PRO A 117 -6.52 1.08 -52.18
N SER A 118 -6.69 1.86 -53.24
CA SER A 118 -7.92 2.46 -53.74
C SER A 118 -9.00 1.48 -54.23
N SER A 119 -10.26 1.75 -53.87
CA SER A 119 -11.41 1.58 -54.78
C SER A 119 -12.60 2.48 -54.39
N THR A 120 -12.70 3.64 -55.02
CA THR A 120 -13.90 4.48 -55.16
C THR A 120 -14.74 4.03 -56.38
N PRO A 121 -15.92 4.63 -56.71
CA PRO A 121 -16.87 5.48 -55.95
C PRO A 121 -18.35 5.01 -56.08
N SER A 122 -19.33 5.74 -55.51
CA SER A 122 -20.37 6.44 -56.30
C SER A 122 -21.47 7.16 -55.50
N ARG A 123 -21.57 8.49 -55.70
CA ARG A 123 -22.81 9.34 -55.79
C ARG A 123 -23.73 9.40 -54.53
N THR A 124 -24.41 10.51 -54.21
CA THR A 124 -25.07 11.47 -55.12
C THR A 124 -24.98 12.93 -54.64
N SER A 125 -24.99 13.84 -55.62
CA SER A 125 -24.97 15.33 -55.65
C SER A 125 -26.11 16.04 -54.85
N VAL A 126 -26.15 17.37 -54.63
CA VAL A 126 -26.16 18.50 -55.62
C VAL A 126 -25.81 19.90 -55.02
N ALA A 127 -24.90 20.64 -55.69
CA ALA A 127 -24.73 22.12 -55.85
C ALA A 127 -24.68 23.06 -54.60
N THR A 128 -24.19 24.32 -54.64
CA THR A 128 -23.90 25.28 -55.76
C THR A 128 -22.65 26.16 -55.48
N ALA A 129 -22.12 26.86 -56.51
CA ALA A 129 -20.93 27.73 -56.51
C ALA A 129 -21.15 29.10 -55.78
N ILE A 130 -20.23 30.11 -55.69
CA ILE A 130 -19.37 30.80 -56.69
C ILE A 130 -18.14 31.47 -55.99
N ALA A 131 -17.04 31.71 -56.73
CA ALA A 131 -15.91 32.60 -56.36
C ALA A 131 -15.66 33.69 -57.44
N PRO A 132 -14.95 34.81 -57.14
CA PRO A 132 -13.62 35.01 -57.79
C PRO A 132 -12.58 35.94 -57.10
N VAL A 133 -11.29 35.60 -57.31
CA VAL A 133 -10.12 36.46 -57.71
C VAL A 133 -9.78 37.80 -56.99
N GLY A 134 -8.51 37.96 -56.56
CA GLY A 134 -7.87 39.27 -56.30
C GLY A 134 -6.41 39.21 -55.78
N SER A 135 -5.48 40.02 -56.33
CA SER A 135 -4.04 40.14 -55.97
C SER A 135 -3.46 41.45 -56.57
N PRO A 136 -2.19 41.92 -56.33
CA PRO A 136 -1.16 41.51 -55.35
C PRO A 136 -0.40 42.70 -54.64
N ALA A 137 0.62 42.38 -53.81
CA ALA A 137 1.90 43.08 -53.52
C ALA A 137 2.01 44.58 -53.10
N ALA A 138 2.87 44.88 -52.08
CA ALA A 138 4.11 45.69 -52.21
C ALA A 138 4.83 46.10 -50.88
N GLN A 139 6.15 45.84 -50.82
CA GLN A 139 7.25 46.63 -50.19
C GLN A 139 7.30 46.95 -48.67
N ALA A 140 8.52 47.22 -48.18
CA ALA A 140 8.90 47.55 -46.78
C ALA A 140 9.72 48.86 -46.73
N PRO A 141 10.04 49.43 -45.53
CA PRO A 141 11.44 49.33 -45.05
C PRO A 141 11.67 49.33 -43.52
N ARG A 142 12.93 49.06 -43.14
CA ARG A 142 13.64 49.35 -41.85
C ARG A 142 14.57 50.58 -42.10
N PRO A 143 15.12 51.36 -41.11
CA PRO A 143 16.01 50.81 -40.05
C PRO A 143 16.24 51.63 -38.72
N VAL A 144 16.91 50.99 -37.73
CA VAL A 144 18.09 51.44 -36.90
C VAL A 144 18.02 52.83 -36.21
N ASP A 145 18.27 53.03 -34.90
CA ASP A 145 18.97 52.24 -33.84
C ASP A 145 18.43 52.61 -32.41
N SER A 146 19.02 52.44 -31.20
CA SER A 146 20.38 52.06 -30.69
C SER A 146 20.39 51.59 -29.20
N LEU A 147 21.60 51.24 -28.72
CA LEU A 147 22.11 51.19 -27.33
C LEU A 147 21.81 49.96 -26.42
N GLN A 148 22.87 49.15 -26.31
CA GLN A 148 23.19 48.13 -25.29
C GLN A 148 23.67 48.79 -23.95
N PRO A 149 23.80 48.08 -22.79
CA PRO A 149 24.73 46.95 -22.66
C PRO A 149 24.48 45.86 -21.57
N THR A 150 25.47 44.95 -21.47
CA THR A 150 25.81 44.03 -20.36
C THR A 150 24.80 42.94 -19.95
N SER A 151 25.05 41.73 -20.45
CA SER A 151 24.77 40.47 -19.74
C SER A 151 26.02 40.01 -18.97
N PRO A 152 25.89 39.32 -17.83
CA PRO A 152 26.84 38.31 -17.37
C PRO A 152 26.33 36.88 -17.71
N GLN A 153 27.25 35.93 -17.84
CA GLN A 153 26.95 34.54 -18.23
C GLN A 153 26.78 33.64 -17.00
N VAL A 154 25.67 32.91 -16.88
CA VAL A 154 25.58 31.67 -16.07
C VAL A 154 24.75 30.61 -16.83
N ALA A 155 25.25 30.23 -18.01
CA ALA A 155 24.69 29.14 -18.82
C ALA A 155 25.79 28.42 -19.63
N PRO A 156 26.76 27.79 -18.94
CA PRO A 156 27.24 26.49 -19.40
C PRO A 156 27.54 25.55 -18.20
N ALA A 157 26.50 24.96 -17.62
CA ALA A 157 26.64 23.99 -16.51
C ALA A 157 25.64 22.82 -16.57
N LEU A 158 24.41 23.06 -17.04
CA LEU A 158 23.37 22.03 -17.18
C LEU A 158 23.48 21.25 -18.52
N GLU A 159 23.77 21.95 -19.61
CA GLU A 159 23.74 21.37 -20.96
C GLU A 159 24.95 20.46 -21.29
N SER A 160 26.01 20.52 -20.47
CA SER A 160 27.16 19.61 -20.57
C SER A 160 26.89 18.23 -19.95
N ARG A 161 26.10 18.13 -18.88
CA ARG A 161 25.79 16.84 -18.22
C ARG A 161 24.87 15.94 -19.06
N PHE A 162 23.90 16.53 -19.76
CA PHE A 162 22.95 15.75 -20.58
C PHE A 162 23.51 15.22 -21.91
N ARG A 163 24.74 15.59 -22.30
CA ARG A 163 25.44 14.99 -23.46
C ARG A 163 26.58 14.04 -23.10
N SER A 164 27.00 13.97 -21.83
CA SER A 164 28.07 13.08 -21.38
C SER A 164 27.61 11.67 -21.02
N ALA A 165 26.34 11.47 -20.62
CA ALA A 165 25.83 10.14 -20.30
C ALA A 165 25.60 9.28 -21.57
N ALA A 166 24.79 9.79 -22.51
CA ALA A 166 24.27 9.03 -23.65
C ALA A 166 25.31 8.50 -24.67
N ASN A 167 26.59 8.88 -24.55
CA ASN A 167 27.66 8.50 -25.49
C ASN A 167 28.82 7.70 -24.84
N VAL A 168 28.80 7.44 -23.53
CA VAL A 168 29.88 6.71 -22.84
C VAL A 168 29.54 5.24 -22.63
N GLU A 169 28.29 4.93 -22.28
CA GLU A 169 27.87 3.57 -21.90
C GLU A 169 27.83 2.58 -23.09
N SER A 170 27.70 3.06 -24.32
CA SER A 170 27.70 2.19 -25.50
C SER A 170 29.04 1.48 -25.69
N HIS A 171 30.17 2.15 -25.47
CA HIS A 171 31.49 1.55 -25.64
C HIS A 171 31.83 0.55 -24.52
N SER A 172 31.44 0.79 -23.27
CA SER A 172 31.61 -0.20 -22.20
C SER A 172 30.72 -1.42 -22.40
N PHE A 173 29.47 -1.25 -22.86
CA PHE A 173 28.55 -2.35 -23.15
C PHE A 173 29.07 -3.25 -24.29
N TYR A 174 29.54 -2.68 -25.41
CA TYR A 174 30.15 -3.47 -26.49
C TYR A 174 31.45 -4.17 -26.05
N TRP A 175 32.24 -3.57 -25.15
CA TRP A 175 33.44 -4.22 -24.62
C TRP A 175 33.10 -5.40 -23.70
N LEU A 176 32.07 -5.29 -22.87
CA LEU A 176 31.60 -6.37 -22.01
C LEU A 176 31.02 -7.54 -22.80
N ILE A 177 30.23 -7.26 -23.85
CA ILE A 177 29.77 -8.29 -24.81
C ILE A 177 30.96 -8.98 -25.49
N LEU A 178 31.98 -8.23 -25.90
CA LEU A 178 33.18 -8.80 -26.52
C LEU A 178 33.94 -9.73 -25.55
N VAL A 179 34.08 -9.33 -24.28
CA VAL A 179 34.70 -10.16 -23.23
C VAL A 179 33.90 -11.44 -22.99
N VAL A 180 32.58 -11.36 -22.85
CA VAL A 180 31.71 -12.53 -22.65
C VAL A 180 31.79 -13.49 -23.85
N LEU A 181 31.81 -12.96 -25.08
CA LEU A 181 31.91 -13.76 -26.30
C LEU A 181 33.29 -14.43 -26.45
N VAL A 182 34.38 -13.73 -26.10
CA VAL A 182 35.74 -14.32 -26.07
C VAL A 182 35.86 -15.37 -24.96
N LEU A 183 35.27 -15.14 -23.79
CA LEU A 183 35.27 -16.10 -22.68
C LEU A 183 34.45 -17.35 -23.04
N GLY A 184 33.29 -17.17 -23.68
CA GLY A 184 32.47 -18.27 -24.21
C GLY A 184 33.21 -19.09 -25.27
N LEU A 185 33.94 -18.45 -26.19
CA LEU A 185 34.79 -19.15 -27.16
C LEU A 185 35.96 -19.88 -26.50
N LEU A 186 36.56 -19.34 -25.43
CA LEU A 186 37.60 -20.02 -24.65
C LEU A 186 37.04 -21.24 -23.90
N ILE A 187 35.85 -21.14 -23.31
CA ILE A 187 35.18 -22.27 -22.64
C ILE A 187 34.80 -23.35 -23.67
N LEU A 188 34.24 -22.97 -24.82
CA LEU A 188 33.89 -23.89 -25.90
C LEU A 188 35.12 -24.57 -26.51
N GLY A 189 36.23 -23.82 -26.66
CA GLY A 189 37.51 -24.38 -27.07
C GLY A 189 38.10 -25.35 -26.04
N ALA A 190 37.95 -25.04 -24.75
CA ALA A 190 38.40 -25.92 -23.66
C ALA A 190 37.58 -27.22 -23.58
N THR A 191 36.25 -27.17 -23.71
CA THR A 191 35.41 -28.39 -23.70
C THR A 191 35.66 -29.26 -24.93
N LEU A 192 35.84 -28.67 -26.12
CA LEU A 192 36.25 -29.39 -27.33
C LEU A 192 37.66 -30.00 -27.24
N LEU A 193 38.53 -29.51 -26.35
CA LEU A 193 39.85 -30.09 -26.06
C LEU A 193 39.84 -31.12 -24.91
N TRP A 194 38.79 -31.15 -24.07
CA TRP A 194 38.68 -32.07 -22.93
C TRP A 194 37.89 -33.34 -23.21
N PHE A 195 37.09 -33.38 -24.27
CA PHE A 195 36.36 -34.58 -24.70
C PHE A 195 36.96 -35.18 -26.00
N PRO A 196 38.01 -36.02 -25.90
CA PRO A 196 38.34 -36.93 -27.00
C PRO A 196 37.17 -37.90 -27.17
N GLY A 197 36.46 -37.79 -28.30
CA GLY A 197 35.23 -38.55 -28.53
C GLY A 197 35.48 -40.06 -28.68
N ASP A 198 34.58 -40.86 -28.10
CA ASP A 198 34.54 -42.30 -28.28
C ASP A 198 33.36 -42.74 -29.15
N SER A 199 33.46 -43.93 -29.76
CA SER A 199 32.85 -44.19 -31.07
C SER A 199 31.36 -44.58 -31.09
N VAL A 200 30.66 -44.10 -32.12
CA VAL A 200 29.35 -44.57 -32.57
C VAL A 200 29.34 -46.09 -32.76
N ARG A 201 28.31 -46.79 -32.26
CA ARG A 201 27.99 -48.16 -32.66
C ARG A 201 26.49 -48.39 -32.78
N SER A 202 26.07 -48.91 -33.93
CA SER A 202 24.66 -49.08 -34.30
C SER A 202 24.35 -50.54 -34.67
N THR A 203 23.40 -51.17 -33.96
CA THR A 203 22.70 -52.42 -34.31
C THR A 203 21.34 -52.39 -33.60
N SER A 204 20.15 -52.52 -34.19
CA SER A 204 19.61 -53.25 -35.38
C SER A 204 19.36 -54.75 -35.15
N SER A 205 18.10 -55.18 -35.37
CA SER A 205 17.61 -56.59 -35.42
C SER A 205 17.69 -57.40 -34.11
N ASP A 206 16.82 -58.40 -33.86
CA ASP A 206 15.48 -58.70 -34.40
C ASP A 206 14.72 -59.72 -33.52
N SER A 207 13.43 -59.92 -33.81
CA SER A 207 12.61 -61.15 -33.66
C SER A 207 12.68 -62.10 -32.44
N ASP A 208 11.47 -62.44 -31.97
CA ASP A 208 10.95 -63.80 -31.63
C ASP A 208 11.04 -64.45 -30.22
N SER A 209 9.89 -64.46 -29.55
CA SER A 209 8.97 -65.63 -29.38
C SER A 209 9.43 -66.97 -28.78
N ALA A 210 9.05 -67.22 -27.50
CA ALA A 210 8.51 -68.48 -26.92
C ALA A 210 8.40 -68.29 -25.38
N VAL A 211 7.32 -68.58 -24.63
CA VAL A 211 6.39 -69.74 -24.57
C VAL A 211 7.04 -71.05 -24.11
N ILE A 212 6.86 -71.40 -22.82
CA ILE A 212 6.61 -72.78 -22.31
C ILE A 212 6.16 -72.70 -20.83
N ALA A 213 5.45 -73.73 -20.36
CA ALA A 213 4.60 -73.72 -19.15
C ALA A 213 5.28 -74.18 -17.83
N SER A 214 4.54 -74.01 -16.73
CA SER A 214 4.77 -74.55 -15.37
C SER A 214 4.86 -76.09 -15.31
N PRO A 215 5.43 -76.66 -14.23
CA PRO A 215 4.65 -77.12 -13.04
C PRO A 215 5.29 -76.64 -11.71
N THR A 216 4.60 -76.34 -10.60
CA THR A 216 3.77 -77.14 -9.65
C THR A 216 4.42 -78.38 -9.03
N GLU A 217 4.82 -78.28 -7.75
CA GLU A 217 4.65 -79.25 -6.63
C GLU A 217 5.23 -78.57 -5.36
N GLU A 218 4.41 -78.23 -4.36
CA GLU A 218 3.85 -79.05 -3.26
C GLU A 218 4.80 -79.33 -2.06
N ALA A 219 4.58 -78.53 -1.02
CA ALA A 219 4.39 -78.89 0.39
C ALA A 219 5.37 -79.80 1.20
N THR A 220 5.42 -79.47 2.49
CA THR A 220 6.07 -80.14 3.64
C THR A 220 7.55 -79.80 3.91
N GLY A 221 7.99 -79.68 5.17
CA GLY A 221 7.21 -79.68 6.41
C GLY A 221 7.95 -80.26 7.61
N SER A 222 8.74 -79.45 8.31
CA SER A 222 9.28 -79.77 9.64
C SER A 222 9.68 -78.50 10.39
N ALA A 223 9.63 -78.54 11.72
CA ALA A 223 9.83 -77.39 12.60
C ALA A 223 10.79 -77.73 13.75
N ARG A 224 11.07 -76.72 14.60
CA ARG A 224 11.84 -76.79 15.87
C ARG A 224 13.36 -76.74 15.62
N ASP A 225 14.12 -75.82 16.23
CA ASP A 225 14.00 -75.33 17.61
C ASP A 225 14.30 -73.81 17.80
N GLN A 226 13.94 -73.31 18.99
CA GLN A 226 14.37 -72.10 19.74
C GLN A 226 15.38 -71.11 19.09
N LYS A 227 15.28 -69.78 19.26
CA LYS A 227 14.76 -68.99 20.41
C LYS A 227 14.54 -67.51 20.01
N GLY A 228 13.56 -66.81 20.58
CA GLY A 228 13.44 -65.34 20.47
C GLY A 228 14.50 -64.61 21.32
N SER A 229 14.67 -63.28 21.23
CA SER A 229 13.89 -62.24 20.51
C SER A 229 14.81 -60.99 20.35
N VAL A 230 14.51 -59.87 19.67
CA VAL A 230 13.24 -59.24 19.24
C VAL A 230 13.42 -58.59 17.85
N SER A 231 12.33 -58.51 17.08
CA SER A 231 12.13 -57.56 15.96
C SER A 231 10.82 -56.78 16.17
N PRO A 232 10.64 -55.58 15.58
CA PRO A 232 9.35 -54.89 15.58
C PRO A 232 8.27 -55.74 14.90
N ALA A 233 7.01 -55.49 15.23
CA ALA A 233 5.87 -56.23 14.69
C ALA A 233 5.71 -55.96 13.18
N PRO A 234 5.33 -56.98 12.37
CA PRO A 234 4.93 -56.75 11.00
C PRO A 234 3.57 -56.03 10.98
N THR A 235 3.54 -54.83 10.41
CA THR A 235 2.29 -54.16 10.04
C THR A 235 1.53 -55.08 9.07
N PRO A 236 0.22 -55.32 9.26
CA PRO A 236 -0.53 -56.15 8.33
C PRO A 236 -0.78 -55.37 7.04
N GLU A 237 0.06 -55.60 6.03
CA GLU A 237 -0.24 -55.25 4.63
C GLU A 237 -1.48 -56.06 4.19
N ARG A 238 -2.68 -55.53 4.49
CA ARG A 238 -3.88 -55.90 3.75
C ARG A 238 -3.62 -55.46 2.31
N ASN A 239 -3.48 -56.44 1.42
CA ASN A 239 -3.48 -56.19 -0.02
C ASN A 239 -4.81 -55.50 -0.39
N ILE A 240 -4.77 -54.18 -0.54
CA ILE A 240 -5.78 -53.43 -1.28
C ILE A 240 -5.59 -53.88 -2.73
N ALA A 241 -6.40 -54.85 -3.15
CA ALA A 241 -6.44 -55.24 -4.56
C ALA A 241 -6.96 -54.06 -5.38
N SER A 242 -6.51 -53.93 -6.62
CA SER A 242 -6.92 -52.86 -7.53
C SER A 242 -8.43 -52.92 -7.83
N ILE A 243 -9.23 -52.17 -7.08
CA ILE A 243 -10.69 -52.03 -7.25
C ILE A 243 -10.93 -50.75 -8.05
N GLY A 244 -10.77 -50.85 -9.37
CA GLY A 244 -11.18 -49.80 -10.30
C GLY A 244 -12.64 -49.97 -10.70
N ILE A 245 -13.44 -48.91 -10.55
CA ILE A 245 -14.83 -48.89 -11.03
C ILE A 245 -14.86 -48.99 -12.57
N ALA A 246 -15.69 -49.88 -13.10
CA ALA A 246 -15.85 -50.10 -14.54
C ALA A 246 -16.98 -49.21 -15.12
N TRP A 247 -16.64 -47.96 -15.44
CA TRP A 247 -17.55 -46.96 -16.00
C TRP A 247 -18.02 -47.34 -17.42
N GLN A 248 -19.33 -47.23 -17.72
CA GLN A 248 -19.88 -47.52 -19.05
C GLN A 248 -19.85 -46.30 -20.00
N SER A 249 -19.68 -45.10 -19.44
CA SER A 249 -19.60 -43.82 -20.14
C SER A 249 -18.53 -42.93 -19.49
N TYR A 250 -18.14 -41.83 -20.14
CA TYR A 250 -17.26 -40.85 -19.48
C TYR A 250 -17.98 -40.28 -18.25
N PRO A 251 -17.34 -40.18 -17.07
CA PRO A 251 -18.07 -39.96 -15.83
C PRO A 251 -18.60 -38.54 -15.66
N ALA A 252 -17.99 -37.52 -16.27
CA ALA A 252 -18.50 -36.14 -16.23
C ALA A 252 -19.47 -35.84 -17.39
N PHE A 253 -20.30 -34.80 -17.25
CA PHE A 253 -21.16 -34.35 -18.35
C PHE A 253 -20.34 -33.88 -19.55
N SER A 254 -20.86 -34.12 -20.77
CA SER A 254 -20.29 -33.49 -21.98
C SER A 254 -20.72 -32.03 -22.06
N PRO A 255 -19.83 -31.08 -22.41
CA PRO A 255 -20.19 -29.66 -22.49
C PRO A 255 -21.28 -29.41 -23.53
N SER A 256 -22.21 -28.50 -23.26
CA SER A 256 -23.49 -28.34 -23.96
C SER A 256 -23.39 -27.78 -25.38
N GLY A 257 -22.17 -27.51 -25.86
CA GLY A 257 -21.88 -26.68 -27.02
C GLY A 257 -21.50 -25.26 -26.59
N PRO A 258 -21.16 -24.36 -27.55
CA PRO A 258 -20.75 -23.01 -27.21
C PRO A 258 -21.91 -22.21 -26.62
N VAL A 259 -21.77 -21.82 -25.34
CA VAL A 259 -22.60 -20.80 -24.69
C VAL A 259 -22.63 -19.54 -25.59
N PRO A 260 -23.81 -18.93 -25.82
CA PRO A 260 -23.95 -17.89 -26.84
C PRO A 260 -23.21 -16.59 -26.45
N GLU A 261 -22.00 -16.43 -27.00
CA GLU A 261 -21.21 -15.19 -27.00
C GLU A 261 -21.93 -14.05 -27.76
N ARG A 262 -22.98 -13.49 -27.15
CA ARG A 262 -23.43 -12.13 -27.49
C ARG A 262 -22.33 -11.14 -27.14
N PRO A 263 -22.24 -9.99 -27.84
CA PRO A 263 -21.42 -8.85 -27.41
C PRO A 263 -22.05 -8.14 -26.20
N ALA A 264 -22.30 -8.87 -25.11
CA ALA A 264 -23.12 -8.45 -23.97
C ALA A 264 -22.58 -7.19 -23.26
N SER A 265 -21.29 -6.88 -23.43
CA SER A 265 -20.66 -5.65 -22.95
C SER A 265 -21.12 -4.37 -23.69
N LEU A 266 -21.60 -4.47 -24.93
CA LEU A 266 -22.26 -3.39 -25.65
C LEU A 266 -23.72 -3.26 -25.18
N ASP A 267 -24.47 -4.37 -25.20
CA ASP A 267 -25.87 -4.41 -24.79
C ASP A 267 -26.06 -3.87 -23.35
N ALA A 268 -25.16 -4.22 -22.42
CA ALA A 268 -25.19 -3.73 -21.03
C ALA A 268 -24.97 -2.21 -20.90
N LEU A 269 -24.25 -1.58 -21.83
CA LEU A 269 -24.12 -0.11 -21.86
C LEU A 269 -25.43 0.53 -22.33
N GLU A 270 -26.12 -0.07 -23.30
CA GLU A 270 -27.44 0.41 -23.74
C GLU A 270 -28.46 0.26 -22.61
N TRP A 271 -28.54 -0.89 -21.94
CA TRP A 271 -29.46 -1.14 -20.83
C TRP A 271 -29.20 -0.23 -19.63
N ARG A 272 -27.95 0.14 -19.36
CA ARG A 272 -27.63 1.20 -18.40
C ARG A 272 -28.31 2.52 -18.79
N THR A 273 -28.22 2.95 -20.05
CA THR A 273 -28.92 4.19 -20.48
C THR A 273 -30.44 4.06 -20.45
N GLU A 274 -31.00 2.85 -20.61
CA GLU A 274 -32.42 2.58 -20.39
C GLU A 274 -32.81 2.70 -18.90
N PHE A 275 -32.01 2.16 -17.97
CA PHE A 275 -32.21 2.35 -16.53
C PHE A 275 -32.11 3.82 -16.11
N ASP A 276 -31.13 4.56 -16.63
CA ASP A 276 -30.96 5.99 -16.34
C ASP A 276 -32.20 6.79 -16.83
N GLN A 277 -32.73 6.47 -18.02
CA GLN A 277 -33.98 7.03 -18.55
C GLN A 277 -35.23 6.62 -17.74
N LEU A 278 -35.30 5.37 -17.30
CA LEU A 278 -36.39 4.85 -16.49
C LEU A 278 -36.42 5.53 -15.11
N THR A 279 -35.24 5.76 -14.52
CA THR A 279 -35.04 6.50 -13.26
C THR A 279 -35.54 7.93 -13.39
N GLU A 280 -35.23 8.64 -14.48
CA GLU A 280 -35.76 9.98 -14.72
C GLU A 280 -37.29 9.98 -14.88
N ARG A 281 -37.87 8.99 -15.57
CA ARG A 281 -39.33 8.86 -15.70
C ARG A 281 -39.98 8.64 -14.34
N ILE A 282 -39.49 7.71 -13.54
CA ILE A 282 -39.97 7.39 -12.19
C ILE A 282 -39.93 8.63 -11.28
N PHE A 283 -38.83 9.40 -11.31
CA PHE A 283 -38.69 10.62 -10.51
C PHE A 283 -39.69 11.74 -10.90
N ARG A 284 -40.16 11.75 -12.16
CA ARG A 284 -41.15 12.71 -12.67
C ARG A 284 -42.60 12.26 -12.44
N THR A 285 -42.85 10.98 -12.21
CA THR A 285 -44.17 10.42 -11.87
C THR A 285 -44.57 10.83 -10.44
N SER A 286 -45.88 10.90 -10.16
CA SER A 286 -46.41 11.24 -8.83
C SER A 286 -47.50 10.25 -8.42
N GLY A 287 -47.21 9.43 -7.42
CA GLY A 287 -48.05 8.31 -6.96
C GLY A 287 -47.61 6.98 -7.54
N SER A 288 -48.57 6.06 -7.72
CA SER A 288 -48.35 4.72 -8.30
C SER A 288 -47.74 4.78 -9.70
N LEU A 289 -46.86 3.83 -10.01
CA LEU A 289 -46.20 3.74 -11.31
C LEU A 289 -47.15 3.22 -12.39
N ASP A 290 -46.97 3.74 -13.61
CA ASP A 290 -47.68 3.28 -14.81
C ASP A 290 -47.26 1.85 -15.20
N GLU A 291 -48.18 1.08 -15.78
CA GLU A 291 -47.96 -0.28 -16.27
C GLU A 291 -46.76 -0.37 -17.25
N THR A 292 -46.56 0.68 -18.06
CA THR A 292 -45.43 0.78 -19.00
C THR A 292 -44.08 0.95 -18.31
N ILE A 293 -44.03 1.63 -17.15
CA ILE A 293 -42.81 1.81 -16.34
C ILE A 293 -42.47 0.47 -15.67
N THR A 294 -43.48 -0.21 -15.10
CA THR A 294 -43.30 -1.51 -14.46
C THR A 294 -42.89 -2.60 -15.45
N GLN A 295 -43.48 -2.62 -16.64
CA GLN A 295 -43.07 -3.55 -17.71
C GLN A 295 -41.64 -3.24 -18.20
N SER A 296 -41.29 -1.97 -18.41
CA SER A 296 -39.92 -1.59 -18.81
C SER A 296 -38.87 -2.04 -17.78
N PHE A 297 -39.20 -1.97 -16.49
CA PHE A 297 -38.32 -2.46 -15.41
C PHE A 297 -38.18 -3.99 -15.44
N ALA A 298 -39.28 -4.71 -15.62
CA ALA A 298 -39.30 -6.17 -15.76
C ALA A 298 -38.48 -6.66 -16.98
N ASP A 299 -38.68 -6.01 -18.14
CA ASP A 299 -37.97 -6.33 -19.39
C ASP A 299 -36.46 -6.03 -19.31
N LEU A 300 -36.06 -5.03 -18.51
CA LEU A 300 -34.64 -4.76 -18.20
C LEU A 300 -34.06 -5.80 -17.24
N LEU A 301 -34.78 -6.14 -16.16
CA LEU A 301 -34.35 -7.17 -15.21
C LEU A 301 -34.15 -8.53 -15.87
N ALA A 302 -35.05 -8.95 -16.76
CA ALA A 302 -34.92 -10.19 -17.53
C ALA A 302 -33.71 -10.19 -18.48
N ARG A 303 -33.47 -9.06 -19.18
CA ARG A 303 -32.29 -8.91 -20.05
C ARG A 303 -30.98 -8.98 -19.27
N CYS A 304 -30.88 -8.26 -18.15
CA CYS A 304 -29.69 -8.30 -17.29
C CYS A 304 -29.49 -9.70 -16.69
N GLY A 305 -30.56 -10.28 -16.15
CA GLY A 305 -30.57 -11.62 -15.55
C GLY A 305 -30.13 -12.73 -16.52
N SER A 306 -30.39 -12.59 -17.82
CA SER A 306 -30.02 -13.59 -18.83
C SER A 306 -28.57 -13.53 -19.34
N VAL A 307 -27.73 -12.57 -18.90
CA VAL A 307 -26.32 -12.47 -19.35
C VAL A 307 -25.30 -12.06 -18.29
N TRP A 308 -25.69 -11.71 -17.06
CA TRP A 308 -24.79 -11.05 -16.10
C TRP A 308 -23.46 -11.78 -15.77
N PRO A 309 -23.33 -13.13 -15.81
CA PRO A 309 -22.03 -13.79 -15.57
C PRO A 309 -21.03 -13.50 -16.68
N LEU A 310 -21.51 -13.39 -17.92
CA LEU A 310 -20.74 -13.10 -19.13
C LEU A 310 -20.27 -11.63 -19.17
N LEU A 311 -20.64 -10.80 -18.19
CA LEU A 311 -20.19 -9.42 -18.07
C LEU A 311 -18.94 -9.34 -17.21
N ALA A 312 -17.92 -8.66 -17.73
CA ALA A 312 -16.72 -8.27 -17.00
C ALA A 312 -17.10 -7.54 -15.68
N PRO A 313 -16.38 -7.76 -14.55
CA PRO A 313 -16.81 -7.30 -13.23
C PRO A 313 -17.11 -5.79 -13.14
N ASN A 314 -16.34 -4.96 -13.85
CA ASN A 314 -16.55 -3.51 -13.90
C ASN A 314 -17.83 -3.08 -14.65
N VAL A 315 -18.28 -3.85 -15.64
CA VAL A 315 -19.56 -3.65 -16.35
C VAL A 315 -20.71 -4.16 -15.49
N ARG A 316 -20.55 -5.35 -14.88
CA ARG A 316 -21.53 -5.93 -13.96
C ARG A 316 -21.82 -4.99 -12.79
N TYR A 317 -20.79 -4.47 -12.12
CA TYR A 317 -20.96 -3.53 -10.99
C TYR A 317 -21.72 -2.25 -11.39
N GLN A 318 -21.45 -1.69 -12.59
CA GLN A 318 -22.21 -0.55 -13.11
C GLN A 318 -23.67 -0.91 -13.37
N LEU A 319 -23.95 -2.10 -13.91
CA LEU A 319 -25.31 -2.56 -14.18
C LEU A 319 -26.10 -2.85 -12.89
N VAL A 320 -25.46 -3.47 -11.89
CA VAL A 320 -26.04 -3.65 -10.54
C VAL A 320 -26.41 -2.30 -9.94
N ARG A 321 -25.50 -1.31 -10.05
CA ARG A 321 -25.77 0.05 -9.59
C ARG A 321 -26.97 0.67 -10.32
N SER A 322 -26.97 0.76 -11.65
CA SER A 322 -28.08 1.37 -12.40
C SER A 322 -29.41 0.65 -12.20
N THR A 323 -29.41 -0.66 -11.91
CA THR A 323 -30.62 -1.41 -11.55
C THR A 323 -31.22 -0.97 -10.21
N ARG A 324 -30.41 -0.45 -9.28
CA ARG A 324 -30.87 0.09 -7.98
C ARG A 324 -31.45 1.51 -8.10
N GLU A 325 -30.94 2.34 -9.01
CA GLU A 325 -31.31 3.76 -9.08
C GLU A 325 -32.83 4.02 -9.29
N PRO A 326 -33.59 3.23 -10.09
CA PRO A 326 -35.06 3.28 -10.15
C PRO A 326 -35.78 3.15 -8.79
N LEU A 327 -35.32 2.25 -7.91
CA LEU A 327 -35.92 2.00 -6.58
C LEU A 327 -35.68 3.18 -5.63
N LEU A 328 -34.52 3.83 -5.76
CA LEU A 328 -34.15 4.98 -4.94
C LEU A 328 -34.90 6.24 -5.40
N ALA A 329 -35.02 6.45 -6.71
CA ALA A 329 -35.71 7.58 -7.31
C ALA A 329 -37.25 7.55 -7.17
N ALA A 330 -37.85 6.39 -6.89
CA ALA A 330 -39.28 6.26 -6.66
C ALA A 330 -39.78 7.21 -5.54
N PRO A 331 -40.85 8.01 -5.78
CA PRO A 331 -41.17 9.17 -4.96
C PRO A 331 -41.82 8.83 -3.60
N ASP A 332 -42.51 7.69 -3.50
CA ASP A 332 -43.18 7.22 -2.29
C ASP A 332 -42.93 5.73 -2.03
N PHE A 333 -43.47 5.23 -0.91
CA PHE A 333 -43.32 3.82 -0.53
C PHE A 333 -44.16 2.86 -1.39
N VAL A 334 -45.23 3.33 -2.04
CA VAL A 334 -46.11 2.51 -2.88
C VAL A 334 -45.42 2.19 -4.21
N ALA A 335 -44.83 3.20 -4.85
CA ALA A 335 -44.00 3.02 -6.04
C ALA A 335 -42.80 2.10 -5.78
N ARG A 336 -42.19 2.19 -4.58
CA ARG A 336 -41.12 1.26 -4.15
C ARG A 336 -41.62 -0.16 -3.96
N GLU A 337 -42.73 -0.36 -3.26
CA GLU A 337 -43.37 -1.68 -3.12
C GLU A 337 -43.75 -2.30 -4.48
N GLN A 338 -44.22 -1.51 -5.45
CA GLN A 338 -44.49 -2.01 -6.81
C GLN A 338 -43.20 -2.53 -7.49
N LEU A 339 -42.09 -1.78 -7.44
CA LEU A 339 -40.81 -2.22 -8.01
C LEU A 339 -40.19 -3.41 -7.25
N LEU A 340 -40.33 -3.44 -5.93
CA LEU A 340 -39.93 -4.59 -5.10
C LEU A 340 -40.74 -5.84 -5.42
N GLN A 341 -42.05 -5.71 -5.69
CA GLN A 341 -42.89 -6.85 -6.08
C GLN A 341 -42.49 -7.41 -7.46
N ILE A 342 -42.00 -6.57 -8.37
CA ILE A 342 -41.42 -7.03 -9.65
C ILE A 342 -40.13 -7.80 -9.39
N LEU A 343 -39.18 -7.24 -8.62
CA LEU A 343 -37.99 -8.00 -8.19
C LEU A 343 -38.39 -9.33 -7.52
N GLY A 344 -39.37 -9.31 -6.61
CA GLY A 344 -39.94 -10.49 -5.98
C GLY A 344 -40.46 -11.52 -6.98
N GLN A 345 -41.16 -11.11 -8.05
CA GLN A 345 -41.65 -12.04 -9.07
C GLN A 345 -40.53 -12.73 -9.84
N TYR A 346 -39.42 -12.04 -10.12
CA TYR A 346 -38.25 -12.64 -10.78
C TYR A 346 -37.37 -13.46 -9.81
N GLY A 347 -37.30 -13.08 -8.53
CA GLY A 347 -36.46 -13.71 -7.51
C GLY A 347 -37.12 -14.83 -6.69
N ALA A 348 -38.45 -14.96 -6.71
CA ALA A 348 -39.18 -15.88 -5.84
C ALA A 348 -39.28 -17.33 -6.35
N GLY A 349 -39.35 -18.24 -5.39
CA GLY A 349 -39.67 -19.65 -5.58
C GLY A 349 -38.43 -20.51 -5.82
N MET A 350 -37.97 -21.18 -4.76
CA MET A 350 -37.04 -22.32 -4.88
C MET A 350 -37.64 -23.48 -5.68
N ASN A 351 -38.97 -23.58 -5.74
CA ASN A 351 -39.70 -24.82 -5.99
C ASN A 351 -39.36 -25.56 -7.29
N ARG A 352 -38.86 -24.88 -8.35
CA ARG A 352 -38.06 -25.42 -9.48
C ARG A 352 -37.25 -24.32 -10.17
N VAL A 353 -36.08 -24.66 -10.68
CA VAL A 353 -35.37 -23.96 -11.77
C VAL A 353 -35.46 -24.88 -12.99
N ASN A 354 -36.23 -24.50 -14.01
CA ASN A 354 -36.46 -25.35 -15.19
C ASN A 354 -35.60 -24.96 -16.41
N THR A 355 -34.96 -23.79 -16.38
CA THR A 355 -34.07 -23.31 -17.45
C THR A 355 -32.90 -22.55 -16.86
N ALA A 356 -31.76 -22.57 -17.55
CA ALA A 356 -30.55 -21.93 -17.07
C ALA A 356 -30.65 -20.38 -17.03
N GLU A 357 -31.51 -19.78 -17.86
CA GLU A 357 -31.87 -18.35 -17.77
C GLU A 357 -32.55 -18.00 -16.43
N GLN A 358 -33.32 -18.92 -15.82
CA GLN A 358 -33.94 -18.72 -14.51
C GLN A 358 -32.91 -18.77 -13.37
N LEU A 359 -31.86 -19.60 -13.52
CA LEU A 359 -30.75 -19.70 -12.57
C LEU A 359 -30.03 -18.35 -12.45
N TRP A 360 -29.55 -17.82 -13.57
CA TRP A 360 -28.89 -16.51 -13.62
C TRP A 360 -29.83 -15.36 -13.24
N SER A 361 -31.09 -15.38 -13.69
CA SER A 361 -32.04 -14.29 -13.36
C SER A 361 -32.38 -14.23 -11.87
N ARG A 362 -32.43 -15.36 -11.17
CA ARG A 362 -32.69 -15.38 -9.72
C ARG A 362 -31.47 -14.98 -8.91
N SER A 363 -30.27 -15.45 -9.23
CA SER A 363 -29.04 -15.03 -8.53
C SER A 363 -28.78 -13.53 -8.69
N TRP A 364 -29.02 -12.97 -9.89
CA TRP A 364 -29.02 -11.53 -10.15
C TRP A 364 -29.94 -10.76 -9.19
N VAL A 365 -31.18 -11.22 -9.04
CA VAL A 365 -32.16 -10.58 -8.13
C VAL A 365 -31.77 -10.74 -6.66
N GLN A 366 -31.31 -11.91 -6.22
CA GLN A 366 -30.89 -12.11 -4.82
C GLN A 366 -29.67 -11.25 -4.48
N GLY A 367 -28.70 -11.11 -5.39
CA GLY A 367 -27.59 -10.15 -5.28
C GLY A 367 -28.08 -8.70 -5.15
N ILE A 368 -29.02 -8.25 -6.01
CA ILE A 368 -29.59 -6.90 -5.93
C ILE A 368 -30.33 -6.67 -4.61
N LEU A 369 -31.20 -7.59 -4.19
CA LEU A 369 -31.91 -7.53 -2.91
C LEU A 369 -30.91 -7.43 -1.74
N GLY A 370 -29.84 -8.22 -1.80
CA GLY A 370 -28.70 -8.17 -0.89
C GLY A 370 -28.06 -6.78 -0.78
N THR A 371 -27.74 -6.11 -1.89
CA THR A 371 -27.18 -4.74 -1.87
C THR A 371 -28.14 -3.69 -1.27
N ILE A 372 -29.44 -3.96 -1.24
CA ILE A 372 -30.44 -3.06 -0.62
C ILE A 372 -30.59 -3.37 0.89
N LEU A 373 -30.36 -4.63 1.30
CA LEU A 373 -30.40 -5.06 2.70
C LEU A 373 -29.19 -4.54 3.51
N ASP A 374 -27.99 -4.66 2.93
CA ASP A 374 -26.73 -4.21 3.56
C ASP A 374 -26.61 -2.68 3.64
N ASP A 375 -27.19 -1.95 2.68
CA ASP A 375 -27.12 -0.50 2.63
C ASP A 375 -27.87 0.15 3.81
N GLN A 376 -27.10 0.53 4.82
CA GLN A 376 -27.63 1.09 6.07
C GLN A 376 -28.34 2.43 5.90
N SER A 377 -28.11 3.16 4.79
CA SER A 377 -28.83 4.40 4.49
C SER A 377 -30.32 4.15 4.16
N GLN A 378 -30.67 2.92 3.79
CA GLN A 378 -32.02 2.59 3.34
C GLN A 378 -33.04 2.55 4.50
N PRO A 379 -34.27 3.08 4.29
CA PRO A 379 -35.34 3.06 5.27
C PRO A 379 -35.59 1.68 5.87
N ARG A 380 -35.79 1.62 7.19
CA ARG A 380 -35.97 0.35 7.91
C ARG A 380 -37.16 -0.48 7.41
N GLN A 381 -38.19 0.18 6.86
CA GLN A 381 -39.33 -0.47 6.20
C GLN A 381 -38.94 -1.12 4.87
N LEU A 382 -38.15 -0.43 4.03
CA LEU A 382 -37.65 -0.96 2.76
C LEU A 382 -36.81 -2.23 2.98
N ARG A 383 -35.87 -2.19 3.92
CA ARG A 383 -35.03 -3.35 4.27
C ARG A 383 -35.82 -4.53 4.86
N GLU A 384 -36.91 -4.24 5.57
CA GLU A 384 -37.80 -5.28 6.10
C GLU A 384 -38.72 -5.88 5.02
N SER A 385 -39.15 -5.11 4.02
CA SER A 385 -39.84 -5.66 2.85
C SER A 385 -38.90 -6.50 1.99
N VAL A 386 -37.66 -6.04 1.74
CA VAL A 386 -36.61 -6.79 1.05
C VAL A 386 -36.33 -8.13 1.74
N ARG A 387 -36.21 -8.15 3.08
CA ARG A 387 -36.02 -9.39 3.87
C ARG A 387 -37.10 -10.45 3.63
N ARG A 388 -38.34 -10.06 3.29
CA ARG A 388 -39.44 -11.01 2.99
C ARG A 388 -39.46 -11.51 1.54
N LEU A 389 -38.69 -10.88 0.66
CA LEU A 389 -38.58 -11.22 -0.76
C LEU A 389 -37.30 -12.00 -1.06
N MET A 390 -36.28 -11.85 -0.21
CA MET A 390 -35.15 -12.77 -0.18
C MET A 390 -35.61 -14.16 0.22
N ILE A 391 -35.02 -15.17 -0.41
CA ILE A 391 -35.28 -16.57 -0.07
C ILE A 391 -34.62 -16.89 1.27
N GLU A 392 -35.38 -17.41 2.24
CA GLU A 392 -34.77 -17.99 3.45
C GLU A 392 -34.05 -19.30 3.06
N PRO A 393 -32.77 -19.47 3.41
CA PRO A 393 -31.94 -20.56 2.89
C PRO A 393 -32.33 -21.92 3.48
N PRO A 394 -32.25 -23.01 2.70
CA PRO A 394 -32.20 -24.36 3.27
C PRO A 394 -30.99 -24.48 4.21
N ARG A 395 -31.14 -25.20 5.33
CA ARG A 395 -30.14 -25.21 6.42
C ARG A 395 -28.95 -26.17 6.17
N GLY A 396 -28.65 -26.49 4.91
CA GLY A 396 -27.65 -27.50 4.53
C GLY A 396 -26.24 -26.93 4.39
N LEU A 397 -26.08 -25.94 3.50
CA LEU A 397 -24.77 -25.42 3.10
C LEU A 397 -24.28 -24.31 4.05
N GLY A 398 -23.31 -24.66 4.90
CA GLY A 398 -22.67 -23.79 5.89
C GLY A 398 -21.57 -22.89 5.32
N VAL A 399 -21.62 -22.54 4.02
CA VAL A 399 -20.52 -21.97 3.23
C VAL A 399 -19.95 -20.71 3.86
N ARG A 400 -18.62 -20.65 3.90
CA ARG A 400 -17.83 -19.55 4.46
C ARG A 400 -17.79 -18.34 3.52
N THR A 401 -18.93 -17.67 3.32
CA THR A 401 -19.01 -16.37 2.61
C THR A 401 -18.34 -15.18 3.34
N PHE A 402 -17.42 -15.47 4.28
CA PHE A 402 -16.50 -14.54 4.90
C PHE A 402 -15.33 -14.28 3.94
N GLY A 403 -15.18 -13.03 3.48
CA GLY A 403 -14.16 -12.61 2.51
C GLY A 403 -14.75 -11.90 1.28
N ILE A 404 -15.98 -12.26 0.88
CA ILE A 404 -16.66 -11.56 -0.22
C ILE A 404 -17.14 -10.18 0.27
N GLU A 405 -16.35 -9.13 0.00
CA GLU A 405 -16.67 -7.76 0.41
C GLU A 405 -17.94 -7.22 -0.27
N ALA A 406 -18.09 -7.48 -1.57
CA ALA A 406 -19.20 -6.98 -2.37
C ALA A 406 -20.52 -7.68 -2.02
N SER A 407 -21.49 -6.91 -1.49
CA SER A 407 -22.80 -7.45 -1.12
C SER A 407 -23.54 -8.12 -2.28
N PHE A 408 -23.37 -7.64 -3.52
CA PHE A 408 -24.00 -8.28 -4.68
C PHE A 408 -23.50 -9.72 -4.83
N ASP A 409 -22.19 -9.90 -4.93
CA ASP A 409 -21.58 -11.19 -5.22
C ASP A 409 -21.77 -12.16 -4.03
N ARG A 410 -21.73 -11.65 -2.78
CA ARG A 410 -22.01 -12.46 -1.57
C ARG A 410 -23.43 -13.05 -1.57
N TYR A 411 -24.45 -12.26 -1.91
CA TYR A 411 -25.83 -12.72 -1.89
C TYR A 411 -26.25 -13.44 -3.19
N ALA A 412 -25.58 -13.18 -4.32
CA ALA A 412 -25.76 -13.95 -5.55
C ALA A 412 -25.11 -15.34 -5.43
N SER A 413 -23.88 -15.44 -4.94
CA SER A 413 -23.15 -16.71 -4.77
C SER A 413 -23.82 -17.60 -3.74
N ARG A 414 -24.22 -17.06 -2.58
CA ARG A 414 -25.02 -17.81 -1.59
C ARG A 414 -26.27 -18.46 -2.18
N TYR A 415 -26.96 -17.77 -3.10
CA TYR A 415 -28.14 -18.33 -3.76
C TYR A 415 -27.77 -19.44 -4.77
N LEU A 416 -26.58 -19.39 -5.38
CA LEU A 416 -26.04 -20.49 -6.18
C LEU A 416 -25.66 -21.67 -5.28
N ASP A 417 -25.08 -21.45 -4.10
CA ASP A 417 -24.81 -22.50 -3.11
C ASP A 417 -26.13 -23.20 -2.73
N ASP A 418 -27.14 -22.44 -2.29
CA ASP A 418 -28.48 -22.94 -1.95
C ASP A 418 -29.16 -23.71 -3.10
N LEU A 419 -28.79 -23.46 -4.36
CA LEU A 419 -29.27 -24.19 -5.53
C LEU A 419 -28.63 -25.58 -5.72
N MET A 420 -27.46 -25.88 -5.13
CA MET A 420 -26.82 -27.20 -5.27
C MET A 420 -27.72 -28.32 -4.69
N ALA A 421 -28.48 -28.03 -3.64
CA ALA A 421 -29.51 -28.92 -3.10
C ALA A 421 -30.62 -29.26 -4.11
N LEU A 422 -30.97 -28.32 -5.00
CA LEU A 422 -31.98 -28.50 -6.04
C LEU A 422 -31.40 -29.16 -7.31
N LEU A 423 -30.10 -29.01 -7.58
CA LEU A 423 -29.41 -29.78 -8.61
C LEU A 423 -29.34 -31.27 -8.23
N LEU A 424 -29.05 -31.58 -6.96
CA LEU A 424 -29.10 -32.95 -6.43
C LEU A 424 -30.53 -33.55 -6.48
N GLU A 425 -31.55 -32.81 -6.02
CA GLU A 425 -32.95 -33.30 -6.06
C GLU A 425 -33.50 -33.50 -7.49
N GLU A 426 -32.84 -32.92 -8.50
CA GLU A 426 -33.15 -33.15 -9.92
C GLU A 426 -32.29 -34.29 -10.51
N SER A 427 -31.07 -34.54 -10.01
CA SER A 427 -30.16 -35.58 -10.55
C SER A 427 -30.53 -37.00 -10.13
N ASP A 428 -31.27 -37.14 -9.04
CA ASP A 428 -31.91 -38.40 -8.67
C ASP A 428 -33.19 -38.71 -9.48
N ARG A 429 -33.62 -37.80 -10.38
CA ARG A 429 -34.82 -37.98 -11.22
C ARG A 429 -34.46 -38.53 -12.61
N PRO A 430 -35.16 -39.56 -13.12
CA PRO A 430 -34.83 -40.17 -14.40
C PRO A 430 -35.13 -39.26 -15.60
N ASN A 431 -34.12 -39.05 -16.46
CA ASN A 431 -34.14 -38.19 -17.65
C ASN A 431 -34.18 -36.67 -17.37
N SER A 432 -33.53 -36.21 -16.31
CA SER A 432 -33.27 -34.78 -16.10
C SER A 432 -32.12 -34.26 -16.99
N ASP A 433 -32.21 -33.01 -17.43
CA ASP A 433 -31.23 -32.38 -18.34
C ASP A 433 -30.35 -31.39 -17.56
N ILE A 434 -29.41 -31.95 -16.78
CA ILE A 434 -28.67 -31.20 -15.73
C ILE A 434 -27.34 -30.65 -16.20
N GLY A 435 -26.69 -31.26 -17.20
CA GLY A 435 -25.45 -30.74 -17.78
C GLY A 435 -25.51 -29.24 -18.10
N PRO A 436 -26.55 -28.76 -18.82
CA PRO A 436 -26.73 -27.33 -19.08
C PRO A 436 -27.01 -26.47 -17.82
N LEU A 437 -27.67 -27.01 -16.80
CA LEU A 437 -27.91 -26.29 -15.54
C LEU A 437 -26.62 -26.17 -14.71
N LEU A 438 -25.79 -27.22 -14.69
CA LEU A 438 -24.50 -27.23 -14.01
C LEU A 438 -23.47 -26.35 -14.72
N GLU A 439 -23.39 -26.40 -16.05
CA GLU A 439 -22.51 -25.54 -16.84
C GLU A 439 -22.80 -24.05 -16.59
N TYR A 440 -24.09 -23.68 -16.53
CA TYR A 440 -24.50 -22.33 -16.19
C TYR A 440 -24.32 -22.00 -14.69
N TRP A 441 -24.37 -22.98 -13.79
CA TRP A 441 -24.05 -22.80 -12.37
C TRP A 441 -22.55 -22.51 -12.17
N LEU A 442 -21.67 -23.29 -12.81
CA LEU A 442 -20.22 -23.11 -12.80
C LEU A 442 -19.84 -21.73 -13.37
N LEU A 443 -20.39 -21.37 -14.53
CA LEU A 443 -20.20 -20.04 -15.13
C LEU A 443 -20.72 -18.91 -14.24
N ALA A 444 -21.74 -19.14 -13.41
CA ALA A 444 -22.23 -18.14 -12.46
C ALA A 444 -21.33 -18.04 -11.22
N GLN A 445 -20.84 -19.16 -10.66
CA GLN A 445 -19.92 -19.13 -9.52
C GLN A 445 -18.56 -18.55 -9.91
N GLY A 446 -17.93 -19.03 -11.00
CA GLY A 446 -16.65 -18.51 -11.50
C GLY A 446 -16.71 -17.07 -12.05
N ALA A 447 -17.92 -16.53 -12.24
CA ALA A 447 -18.10 -15.10 -12.49
C ALA A 447 -18.07 -14.26 -11.20
N LEU A 448 -18.50 -14.80 -10.06
CA LEU A 448 -18.62 -14.10 -8.77
C LEU A 448 -17.40 -14.31 -7.86
N LEU A 449 -16.85 -15.52 -7.89
CA LEU A 449 -15.76 -16.00 -7.05
C LEU A 449 -14.51 -16.20 -7.91
N GLN A 450 -13.35 -16.04 -7.30
CA GLN A 450 -12.05 -16.26 -7.93
C GLN A 450 -11.16 -17.07 -6.99
N ASP A 451 -10.19 -17.77 -7.58
CA ASP A 451 -9.08 -18.44 -6.89
C ASP A 451 -9.56 -19.30 -5.70
N ALA A 452 -8.94 -19.18 -4.52
CA ALA A 452 -9.25 -19.99 -3.34
C ALA A 452 -10.72 -19.89 -2.87
N VAL A 453 -11.44 -18.81 -3.19
CA VAL A 453 -12.86 -18.66 -2.81
C VAL A 453 -13.76 -19.50 -3.73
N LEU A 454 -13.42 -19.59 -5.01
CA LEU A 454 -14.09 -20.51 -5.94
C LEU A 454 -13.78 -21.97 -5.58
N GLU A 455 -12.50 -22.27 -5.30
CA GLU A 455 -12.02 -23.57 -4.83
C GLU A 455 -12.79 -24.02 -3.56
N SER A 456 -12.98 -23.12 -2.59
CA SER A 456 -13.80 -23.37 -1.40
C SER A 456 -15.26 -23.70 -1.72
N ALA A 457 -15.90 -22.98 -2.65
CA ALA A 457 -17.30 -23.21 -3.00
C ALA A 457 -17.51 -24.53 -3.76
N LEU A 458 -16.53 -24.95 -4.57
CA LEU A 458 -16.51 -26.27 -5.21
C LEU A 458 -16.33 -27.38 -4.17
N LEU A 459 -15.40 -27.23 -3.22
CA LEU A 459 -15.16 -28.20 -2.14
C LEU A 459 -16.35 -28.31 -1.17
N ASP A 460 -16.99 -27.19 -0.78
CA ASP A 460 -18.23 -27.20 0.00
C ASP A 460 -19.39 -27.90 -0.77
N SER A 461 -19.47 -27.70 -2.09
CA SER A 461 -20.47 -28.37 -2.95
C SER A 461 -20.23 -29.87 -3.06
N ILE A 462 -18.97 -30.30 -3.24
CA ILE A 462 -18.57 -31.71 -3.21
C ILE A 462 -18.92 -32.33 -1.84
N THR A 463 -18.59 -31.64 -0.75
CA THR A 463 -18.92 -32.07 0.64
C THR A 463 -20.42 -32.30 0.80
N PHE A 464 -21.25 -31.38 0.30
CA PHE A 464 -22.70 -31.49 0.38
C PHE A 464 -23.24 -32.71 -0.39
N LEU A 465 -22.79 -32.93 -1.63
CA LEU A 465 -23.18 -34.10 -2.43
C LEU A 465 -22.80 -35.41 -1.73
N LEU A 466 -21.59 -35.49 -1.16
CA LEU A 466 -21.10 -36.68 -0.46
C LEU A 466 -21.87 -37.02 0.84
N VAL A 467 -22.41 -36.00 1.51
CA VAL A 467 -23.15 -36.13 2.79
C VAL A 467 -24.65 -36.38 2.60
N GLU A 468 -25.29 -35.77 1.60
CA GLU A 468 -26.74 -35.87 1.40
C GLU A 468 -27.17 -36.94 0.37
N SER A 469 -26.24 -37.51 -0.42
CA SER A 469 -26.53 -38.64 -1.32
C SER A 469 -26.54 -39.98 -0.56
N ASP A 470 -27.71 -40.63 -0.43
CA ASP A 470 -27.87 -41.93 0.26
C ASP A 470 -26.87 -42.99 -0.24
N SER A 471 -26.77 -43.17 -1.57
CA SER A 471 -25.65 -43.87 -2.22
C SER A 471 -25.49 -43.43 -3.68
N LEU A 472 -24.27 -43.02 -4.05
CA LEU A 472 -23.91 -42.73 -5.44
C LEU A 472 -23.74 -44.04 -6.24
N THR A 473 -23.96 -43.99 -7.56
CA THR A 473 -23.77 -45.15 -8.46
C THR A 473 -23.01 -44.75 -9.72
N PRO A 474 -22.17 -45.61 -10.32
CA PRO A 474 -21.26 -45.18 -11.40
C PRO A 474 -21.92 -44.55 -12.64
N ASP A 475 -23.17 -44.89 -12.96
CA ASP A 475 -23.86 -44.36 -14.15
C ASP A 475 -25.02 -43.39 -13.83
N SER A 476 -25.18 -42.93 -12.58
CA SER A 476 -26.22 -41.94 -12.20
C SER A 476 -25.78 -40.50 -12.42
N ASP A 477 -26.72 -39.62 -12.74
CA ASP A 477 -26.46 -38.20 -13.02
C ASP A 477 -25.97 -37.43 -11.78
N SER A 478 -26.29 -37.88 -10.56
CA SER A 478 -25.71 -37.38 -9.30
C SER A 478 -24.20 -37.65 -9.20
N THR A 479 -23.73 -38.77 -9.78
CA THR A 479 -22.29 -39.06 -9.91
C THR A 479 -21.65 -38.25 -11.04
N ARG A 480 -22.40 -37.95 -12.12
CA ARG A 480 -21.93 -37.02 -13.17
C ARG A 480 -21.77 -35.59 -12.67
N LEU A 481 -22.68 -35.14 -11.81
CA LEU A 481 -22.61 -33.88 -11.09
C LEU A 481 -21.36 -33.81 -10.21
N LEU A 482 -21.09 -34.86 -9.41
CA LEU A 482 -19.85 -34.96 -8.62
C LEU A 482 -18.60 -34.96 -9.51
N ALA A 483 -18.58 -35.77 -10.58
CA ALA A 483 -17.46 -35.85 -11.53
C ALA A 483 -17.14 -34.49 -12.17
N SER A 484 -18.17 -33.76 -12.62
CA SER A 484 -18.01 -32.42 -13.19
C SER A 484 -17.55 -31.37 -12.19
N LEU A 485 -17.84 -31.49 -10.89
CA LEU A 485 -17.24 -30.61 -9.87
C LEU A 485 -15.78 -31.00 -9.57
N VAL A 486 -15.47 -32.29 -9.50
CA VAL A 486 -14.10 -32.79 -9.27
C VAL A 486 -13.14 -32.37 -10.39
N SER A 487 -13.60 -32.27 -11.64
CA SER A 487 -12.79 -31.80 -12.77
C SER A 487 -12.54 -30.28 -12.82
N GLU A 488 -13.24 -29.48 -12.02
CA GLU A 488 -13.02 -28.02 -11.93
C GLU A 488 -12.15 -27.63 -10.72
N VAL A 489 -11.92 -28.57 -9.78
CA VAL A 489 -10.93 -28.44 -8.71
C VAL A 489 -9.55 -28.85 -9.24
N ASP A 490 -8.51 -28.07 -8.91
CA ASP A 490 -7.13 -28.48 -9.17
C ASP A 490 -6.62 -29.43 -8.07
N TRP A 491 -5.92 -30.50 -8.46
CA TRP A 491 -5.35 -31.52 -7.58
C TRP A 491 -3.81 -31.59 -7.69
N SER A 492 -3.20 -30.64 -8.41
CA SER A 492 -1.75 -30.53 -8.61
C SER A 492 -0.97 -30.19 -7.33
N MET A 493 -1.65 -29.61 -6.34
CA MET A 493 -1.07 -28.94 -5.15
C MET A 493 -0.33 -27.62 -5.47
N GLU A 494 -0.42 -27.12 -6.71
CA GLU A 494 -0.09 -25.75 -7.13
C GLU A 494 -1.32 -24.81 -7.01
N THR A 495 -2.34 -25.23 -6.26
CA THR A 495 -3.66 -24.56 -6.13
C THR A 495 -3.60 -23.27 -5.31
N SER A 496 -4.72 -22.55 -5.21
CA SER A 496 -4.77 -21.27 -4.49
C SER A 496 -4.78 -21.43 -2.97
N ASP A 497 -5.30 -22.55 -2.45
CA ASP A 497 -5.10 -22.98 -1.06
C ASP A 497 -5.00 -24.52 -0.94
N PRO A 498 -3.79 -25.10 -1.10
CA PRO A 498 -3.61 -26.55 -0.98
C PRO A 498 -3.84 -27.07 0.45
N GLN A 499 -3.92 -26.20 1.47
CA GLN A 499 -4.28 -26.61 2.84
C GLN A 499 -5.80 -26.71 3.01
N LEU A 500 -6.59 -25.90 2.29
CA LEU A 500 -8.04 -26.04 2.24
C LEU A 500 -8.44 -27.36 1.56
N LEU A 501 -7.76 -27.74 0.48
CA LEU A 501 -7.95 -29.04 -0.19
C LEU A 501 -7.67 -30.22 0.77
N LEU A 502 -6.51 -30.20 1.44
CA LEU A 502 -6.15 -31.21 2.44
C LEU A 502 -7.13 -31.29 3.61
N LEU A 503 -7.56 -30.13 4.15
CA LEU A 503 -8.49 -30.05 5.28
C LEU A 503 -9.90 -30.58 4.92
N ASN A 504 -10.30 -30.48 3.65
CA ASN A 504 -11.53 -31.11 3.16
C ASN A 504 -11.36 -32.63 3.00
N LEU A 505 -10.24 -33.09 2.43
CA LEU A 505 -9.91 -34.52 2.33
C LEU A 505 -9.89 -35.21 3.71
N GLU A 506 -9.21 -34.62 4.69
CA GLU A 506 -9.19 -35.05 6.10
C GLU A 506 -10.63 -35.21 6.64
N GLN A 507 -11.44 -34.14 6.53
CA GLN A 507 -12.83 -34.16 6.99
C GLN A 507 -13.71 -35.18 6.25
N TRP A 508 -13.52 -35.42 4.95
CA TRP A 508 -14.33 -36.39 4.21
C TRP A 508 -14.05 -37.83 4.65
N PHE A 509 -12.80 -38.16 4.94
CA PHE A 509 -12.39 -39.49 5.39
C PHE A 509 -12.83 -39.73 6.84
N GLU A 510 -12.68 -38.75 7.74
CA GLU A 510 -13.13 -38.84 9.13
C GLU A 510 -14.67 -38.84 9.29
N ASN A 511 -15.41 -38.13 8.42
CA ASN A 511 -16.85 -37.90 8.63
C ASN A 511 -17.68 -39.19 8.50
N PRO A 512 -18.33 -39.67 9.58
CA PRO A 512 -19.10 -40.91 9.58
C PRO A 512 -20.46 -40.80 8.87
N ARG A 513 -20.84 -39.61 8.38
CA ARG A 513 -22.06 -39.45 7.56
C ARG A 513 -21.85 -39.80 6.10
N ILE A 514 -20.65 -39.56 5.56
CA ILE A 514 -20.33 -39.89 4.16
C ILE A 514 -20.21 -41.41 4.08
N SER A 515 -20.93 -42.04 3.14
CA SER A 515 -20.87 -43.49 2.95
C SER A 515 -19.52 -43.90 2.34
N SER A 516 -19.06 -45.13 2.63
CA SER A 516 -17.80 -45.63 2.05
C SER A 516 -17.93 -45.91 0.54
N GLU A 517 -19.17 -46.06 0.04
CA GLU A 517 -19.50 -46.17 -1.39
C GLU A 517 -19.36 -44.81 -2.09
N ASN A 518 -19.77 -43.71 -1.43
CA ASN A 518 -19.56 -42.35 -1.93
C ASN A 518 -18.06 -41.99 -1.97
N LEU A 519 -17.27 -42.42 -0.98
CA LEU A 519 -15.81 -42.24 -0.98
C LEU A 519 -15.08 -43.13 -2.01
N GLU A 520 -15.54 -44.36 -2.25
CA GLU A 520 -15.01 -45.21 -3.32
C GLU A 520 -15.17 -44.55 -4.69
N ILE A 521 -16.37 -43.99 -4.95
CA ILE A 521 -16.67 -43.23 -6.16
C ILE A 521 -15.81 -41.96 -6.25
N LEU A 522 -15.72 -41.15 -5.18
CA LEU A 522 -14.88 -39.95 -5.15
C LEU A 522 -13.41 -40.25 -5.46
N THR A 523 -12.83 -41.23 -4.77
CA THR A 523 -11.40 -41.56 -4.93
C THR A 523 -11.08 -42.16 -6.31
N ASN A 524 -12.00 -42.91 -6.90
CA ASN A 524 -11.93 -43.32 -8.31
C ASN A 524 -12.05 -42.13 -9.27
N LEU A 525 -12.94 -41.17 -9.01
CA LEU A 525 -13.12 -39.99 -9.87
C LEU A 525 -11.88 -39.08 -9.89
N ILE A 526 -11.26 -38.83 -8.73
CA ILE A 526 -10.01 -38.06 -8.64
C ILE A 526 -8.92 -38.72 -9.50
N LEU A 527 -8.69 -40.03 -9.33
CA LEU A 527 -7.70 -40.82 -10.07
C LEU A 527 -7.91 -40.79 -11.60
N ILE A 528 -9.17 -40.79 -12.06
CA ILE A 528 -9.52 -40.87 -13.49
C ILE A 528 -9.54 -39.50 -14.18
N LEU A 529 -10.03 -38.46 -13.50
CA LEU A 529 -10.21 -37.13 -14.07
C LEU A 529 -8.94 -36.27 -13.93
N ASN A 530 -8.28 -36.36 -12.78
CA ASN A 530 -7.15 -35.50 -12.40
C ASN A 530 -5.94 -36.35 -12.01
N PRO A 531 -5.24 -36.97 -12.98
CA PRO A 531 -4.06 -37.80 -12.73
C PRO A 531 -2.87 -36.93 -12.28
N SER A 532 -2.83 -36.59 -11.00
CA SER A 532 -1.71 -35.92 -10.36
C SER A 532 -0.53 -36.88 -10.21
N SER A 533 0.68 -36.34 -10.01
CA SER A 533 1.91 -37.13 -9.83
C SER A 533 1.99 -37.85 -8.48
N TRP A 534 1.06 -37.59 -7.56
CA TRP A 534 1.09 -38.03 -6.17
C TRP A 534 -0.11 -38.87 -5.74
N TRP A 535 -1.18 -38.93 -6.55
CA TRP A 535 -2.38 -39.73 -6.31
C TRP A 535 -2.32 -41.06 -7.09
N ASP A 536 -2.56 -42.20 -6.42
CA ASP A 536 -2.43 -43.53 -7.04
C ASP A 536 -3.52 -44.54 -6.61
N ASP A 537 -3.50 -45.73 -7.23
CA ASP A 537 -4.38 -46.86 -6.94
C ASP A 537 -4.43 -47.25 -5.44
N SER A 538 -3.41 -46.89 -4.65
CA SER A 538 -3.30 -47.23 -3.23
C SER A 538 -4.03 -46.25 -2.31
N MET A 539 -4.57 -45.16 -2.86
CA MET A 539 -5.43 -44.18 -2.19
C MET A 539 -6.93 -44.43 -2.37
N LEU A 540 -7.31 -45.50 -3.08
CA LEU A 540 -8.71 -45.86 -3.31
C LEU A 540 -9.36 -46.45 -2.05
N VAL A 541 -10.52 -45.91 -1.65
CA VAL A 541 -11.31 -46.42 -0.52
C VAL A 541 -12.23 -47.56 -1.00
N PRO A 542 -12.15 -48.78 -0.47
CA PRO A 542 -13.05 -49.87 -0.86
C PRO A 542 -14.49 -49.69 -0.37
N SER A 543 -15.47 -50.17 -1.14
CA SER A 543 -16.86 -50.29 -0.69
C SER A 543 -16.95 -51.05 0.63
N GLY A 544 -17.66 -50.48 1.60
CA GLY A 544 -17.80 -51.03 2.95
C GLY A 544 -16.59 -50.86 3.88
N ALA A 545 -15.61 -50.02 3.55
CA ALA A 545 -14.54 -49.63 4.48
C ALA A 545 -15.09 -49.07 5.82
N ASP A 546 -14.48 -49.47 6.94
CA ASP A 546 -14.73 -48.88 8.26
C ASP A 546 -13.86 -47.62 8.48
N LEU A 547 -14.13 -46.85 9.54
CA LEU A 547 -13.37 -45.63 9.85
C LEU A 547 -11.88 -45.93 10.08
N ASP A 548 -11.56 -47.07 10.69
CA ASP A 548 -10.18 -47.53 10.88
C ASP A 548 -9.46 -47.72 9.53
N LEU A 549 -10.10 -48.33 8.53
CA LEU A 549 -9.52 -48.49 7.20
C LEU A 549 -9.48 -47.17 6.41
N ARG A 550 -10.45 -46.26 6.59
CA ARG A 550 -10.36 -44.90 6.02
C ARG A 550 -9.16 -44.14 6.58
N ALA A 551 -8.93 -44.20 7.89
CA ALA A 551 -7.76 -43.56 8.53
C ALA A 551 -6.45 -44.09 7.95
N VAL A 552 -6.33 -45.41 7.70
CA VAL A 552 -5.14 -46.00 7.05
C VAL A 552 -4.93 -45.51 5.61
N VAL A 553 -5.99 -45.15 4.88
CA VAL A 553 -5.87 -44.52 3.55
C VAL A 553 -5.52 -43.03 3.68
N LEU A 554 -6.06 -42.32 4.69
CA LEU A 554 -5.73 -40.92 4.97
C LEU A 554 -4.27 -40.74 5.40
N ASP A 555 -3.77 -41.59 6.31
CA ASP A 555 -2.33 -41.69 6.66
C ASP A 555 -1.45 -41.83 5.40
N ARG A 556 -1.94 -42.56 4.40
CA ARG A 556 -1.22 -42.79 3.15
C ARG A 556 -1.21 -41.55 2.25
N ILE A 557 -2.36 -40.88 2.12
CA ILE A 557 -2.51 -39.57 1.45
C ILE A 557 -1.56 -38.56 2.09
N GLU A 558 -1.55 -38.45 3.42
CA GLU A 558 -0.65 -37.59 4.19
C GLU A 558 0.84 -37.91 3.97
N SER A 559 1.20 -39.20 3.85
CA SER A 559 2.59 -39.64 3.66
C SER A 559 3.12 -39.49 2.23
N THR A 560 2.22 -39.30 1.24
CA THR A 560 2.56 -39.31 -0.20
C THR A 560 2.39 -37.93 -0.84
N ARG A 561 1.66 -37.00 -0.20
CA ARG A 561 1.48 -35.63 -0.70
C ARG A 561 2.82 -34.92 -0.95
N PRO A 562 2.90 -34.01 -1.93
CA PRO A 562 4.06 -33.13 -2.09
C PRO A 562 4.34 -32.32 -0.83
N GLU A 563 5.61 -32.04 -0.55
CA GLU A 563 5.97 -31.02 0.45
C GLU A 563 5.50 -29.65 -0.08
N ILE A 564 4.41 -29.14 0.49
CA ILE A 564 3.95 -27.76 0.24
C ILE A 564 5.09 -26.83 0.64
N ALA A 565 5.62 -26.07 -0.32
CA ALA A 565 6.71 -25.13 -0.05
C ALA A 565 6.29 -24.16 1.08
N PRO A 566 7.16 -23.89 2.06
CA PRO A 566 6.80 -23.08 3.24
C PRO A 566 6.46 -21.64 2.80
N GLY A 567 5.16 -21.38 2.74
CA GLY A 567 4.55 -20.20 2.13
C GLY A 567 3.03 -20.20 2.25
N ALA A 568 2.38 -21.37 2.16
CA ALA A 568 1.00 -21.53 2.60
C ALA A 568 0.91 -21.40 4.13
N ARG A 569 0.25 -20.33 4.61
CA ARG A 569 0.32 -19.76 5.97
C ARG A 569 1.74 -19.37 6.39
N SER A 570 2.04 -18.08 6.37
CA SER A 570 2.93 -17.54 7.40
C SER A 570 2.13 -17.42 8.70
N THR A 571 2.31 -18.38 9.61
CA THR A 571 2.07 -18.08 11.03
C THR A 571 3.05 -16.97 11.40
N GLY A 572 2.54 -15.87 11.95
CA GLY A 572 3.35 -14.70 12.28
C GLY A 572 4.57 -15.07 13.13
N VAL A 573 5.65 -14.29 13.00
CA VAL A 573 6.91 -14.59 13.70
C VAL A 573 6.66 -14.58 15.21
N PRO A 574 6.95 -15.68 15.94
CA PRO A 574 6.49 -15.87 17.31
C PRO A 574 7.26 -14.98 18.29
N ILE A 575 6.56 -14.01 18.89
CA ILE A 575 7.10 -13.05 19.85
C ILE A 575 6.64 -13.38 21.28
N ASP A 576 7.53 -13.20 22.27
CA ASP A 576 7.21 -13.35 23.69
C ASP A 576 6.10 -12.37 24.10
N ALA A 577 5.09 -12.86 24.82
CA ALA A 577 3.88 -12.09 25.14
C ALA A 577 4.14 -10.78 25.90
N SER A 578 5.22 -10.69 26.68
CA SER A 578 5.66 -9.46 27.34
C SER A 578 6.11 -8.37 26.36
N ASP A 579 6.84 -8.78 25.32
CA ASP A 579 7.46 -7.87 24.37
C ASP A 579 6.42 -7.36 23.38
N HIS A 580 5.51 -8.24 22.94
CA HIS A 580 4.32 -7.84 22.20
C HIS A 580 3.45 -6.85 22.99
N ALA A 581 3.24 -7.08 24.29
CA ALA A 581 2.49 -6.14 25.13
C ALA A 581 3.20 -4.77 25.29
N GLN A 582 4.53 -4.75 25.41
CA GLN A 582 5.32 -3.51 25.48
C GLN A 582 5.32 -2.77 24.13
N LEU A 583 5.39 -3.48 23.00
CA LEU A 583 5.26 -2.94 21.65
C LEU A 583 3.88 -2.28 21.45
N GLN A 584 2.80 -3.01 21.72
CA GLN A 584 1.42 -2.52 21.59
C GLN A 584 1.13 -1.29 22.48
N GLU A 585 1.61 -1.28 23.73
CA GLU A 585 1.44 -0.12 24.61
C GLU A 585 2.20 1.11 24.10
N LEU A 586 3.42 0.95 23.58
CA LEU A 586 4.16 2.06 22.98
C LEU A 586 3.48 2.57 21.70
N MET A 587 3.00 1.69 20.82
CA MET A 587 2.18 2.05 19.65
C MET A 587 0.90 2.80 20.04
N ARG A 588 0.28 2.43 21.16
CA ARG A 588 -0.91 3.11 21.68
C ARG A 588 -0.57 4.49 22.25
N LEU A 589 0.56 4.62 22.96
CA LEU A 589 1.01 5.88 23.56
C LEU A 589 1.45 6.91 22.51
N THR A 590 2.16 6.48 21.46
CA THR A 590 2.62 7.38 20.38
C THR A 590 1.48 7.95 19.53
N ARG A 591 0.25 7.41 19.60
CA ARG A 591 -0.95 7.99 18.98
C ARG A 591 -1.49 9.25 19.69
N SER A 592 -0.91 9.65 20.83
CA SER A 592 -1.36 10.84 21.59
C SER A 592 -1.01 12.18 20.92
N ASN A 593 -1.93 13.15 21.00
CA ASN A 593 -1.76 14.48 20.41
C ASN A 593 -0.89 15.39 21.30
N VAL A 594 0.35 15.61 20.87
CA VAL A 594 1.32 16.52 21.51
C VAL A 594 1.54 17.75 20.61
N ARG A 595 1.98 18.89 21.18
CA ARG A 595 2.21 20.14 20.45
C ARG A 595 3.61 20.68 20.71
N GLY A 596 4.18 21.34 19.70
CA GLY A 596 5.52 21.94 19.74
C GLY A 596 6.57 21.04 19.09
N ASP A 597 7.47 21.64 18.31
CA ASP A 597 8.32 20.95 17.35
C ASP A 597 9.28 19.95 18.01
N LEU A 598 9.83 20.29 19.20
CA LEU A 598 10.64 19.38 20.02
C LEU A 598 9.86 18.13 20.45
N ALA A 599 8.58 18.29 20.80
CA ALA A 599 7.74 17.18 21.22
C ALA A 599 7.27 16.32 20.02
N LEU A 600 7.10 16.93 18.84
CA LEU A 600 6.88 16.20 17.60
C LEU A 600 8.13 15.41 17.18
N MET A 601 9.31 16.04 17.17
CA MET A 601 10.58 15.36 16.85
C MET A 601 10.87 14.20 17.81
N ARG A 602 10.54 14.36 19.10
CA ARG A 602 10.61 13.26 20.08
C ARG A 602 9.62 12.14 19.79
N ARG A 603 8.37 12.47 19.47
CA ARG A 603 7.30 11.52 19.10
C ARG A 603 7.64 10.76 17.82
N LEU A 604 8.33 11.40 16.87
CA LEU A 604 8.89 10.80 15.67
C LEU A 604 9.98 9.77 16.02
N LEU A 605 10.99 10.14 16.81
CA LEU A 605 12.05 9.21 17.21
C LEU A 605 11.50 7.99 17.97
N VAL A 606 10.54 8.18 18.89
CA VAL A 606 9.88 7.08 19.60
C VAL A 606 9.07 6.20 18.64
N SER A 607 8.39 6.78 17.64
CA SER A 607 7.65 6.00 16.64
C SER A 607 8.60 5.18 15.75
N SER A 608 9.74 5.75 15.34
CA SER A 608 10.76 5.06 14.53
C SER A 608 11.45 3.92 15.30
N LEU A 609 11.74 4.10 16.59
CA LEU A 609 12.25 3.04 17.46
C LEU A 609 11.23 1.90 17.66
N VAL A 610 9.92 2.22 17.64
CA VAL A 610 8.86 1.21 17.70
C VAL A 610 8.74 0.45 16.36
N SER A 611 8.94 1.12 15.20
CA SER A 611 9.08 0.45 13.90
C SER A 611 10.28 -0.50 13.88
N ALA A 612 11.47 -0.01 14.27
CA ALA A 612 12.70 -0.79 14.33
C ALA A 612 12.60 -1.97 15.31
N ALA A 613 11.86 -1.83 16.40
CA ALA A 613 11.56 -2.94 17.30
C ALA A 613 10.71 -4.03 16.62
N ALA A 614 9.62 -3.65 15.94
CA ALA A 614 8.79 -4.60 15.20
C ALA A 614 9.57 -5.33 14.09
N GLU A 615 10.45 -4.62 13.39
CA GLU A 615 11.36 -5.18 12.38
C GLU A 615 12.37 -6.15 12.98
N ALA A 616 12.95 -5.83 14.15
CA ALA A 616 13.87 -6.72 14.86
C ALA A 616 13.18 -8.01 15.33
N PHE A 617 11.94 -7.95 15.82
CA PHE A 617 11.18 -9.17 16.15
C PHE A 617 10.83 -9.98 14.89
N TRP A 618 10.44 -9.34 13.79
CA TRP A 618 10.17 -10.00 12.51
C TRP A 618 11.43 -10.64 11.89
N LYS A 619 12.63 -10.15 12.23
CA LYS A 619 13.93 -10.68 11.82
C LYS A 619 14.59 -11.66 12.82
N ASP A 620 13.84 -12.16 13.82
CA ASP A 620 14.35 -13.04 14.88
C ASP A 620 15.58 -12.49 15.64
N ALA A 621 15.57 -11.17 15.87
CA ALA A 621 16.59 -10.42 16.62
C ALA A 621 16.00 -9.81 17.92
N PRO A 622 15.46 -10.62 18.85
CA PRO A 622 14.68 -10.13 19.99
C PRO A 622 15.48 -9.22 20.95
N ASP A 623 16.79 -9.41 21.09
CA ASP A 623 17.63 -8.54 21.92
C ASP A 623 17.77 -7.11 21.35
N VAL A 624 17.77 -6.97 20.02
CA VAL A 624 17.71 -5.67 19.33
C VAL A 624 16.31 -5.07 19.52
N GLY A 625 15.25 -5.87 19.33
CA GLY A 625 13.87 -5.45 19.55
C GLY A 625 13.64 -4.89 20.96
N ARG A 626 14.05 -5.64 21.99
CA ARG A 626 14.02 -5.22 23.40
C ARG A 626 14.82 -3.94 23.63
N THR A 627 16.02 -3.83 23.06
CA THR A 627 16.85 -2.62 23.16
C THR A 627 16.15 -1.40 22.55
N CYS A 628 15.49 -1.54 21.41
CA CYS A 628 14.70 -0.47 20.79
C CYS A 628 13.45 -0.11 21.62
N LEU A 629 12.72 -1.10 22.15
CA LEU A 629 11.57 -0.88 23.04
C LEU A 629 11.98 -0.14 24.33
N ASP A 630 13.11 -0.49 24.94
CA ASP A 630 13.58 0.17 26.18
C ASP A 630 14.09 1.60 25.92
N GLN A 631 14.77 1.84 24.79
CA GLN A 631 15.10 3.19 24.36
C GLN A 631 13.84 4.03 24.10
N ALA A 632 12.85 3.48 23.41
CA ALA A 632 11.56 4.13 23.17
C ALA A 632 10.81 4.44 24.48
N ASN A 633 10.80 3.49 25.42
CA ASN A 633 10.16 3.60 26.72
C ASN A 633 10.84 4.66 27.62
N ALA A 634 12.17 4.70 27.65
CA ALA A 634 12.94 5.76 28.33
C ALA A 634 12.72 7.14 27.67
N LEU A 635 12.70 7.20 26.34
CA LEU A 635 12.36 8.39 25.54
C LEU A 635 10.87 8.75 25.59
N TRP A 636 10.00 7.94 26.20
CA TRP A 636 8.62 8.31 26.46
C TRP A 636 8.40 8.75 27.91
N ARG A 637 8.91 7.99 28.89
CA ARG A 637 8.67 8.21 30.34
C ARG A 637 9.36 9.45 30.93
N ASN A 638 10.46 9.91 30.34
CA ASN A 638 11.26 11.02 30.91
C ASN A 638 11.11 12.37 30.17
N PRO A 639 9.94 13.04 30.19
CA PRO A 639 9.75 14.48 30.07
C PRO A 639 10.96 15.43 30.01
N PRO A 640 11.46 15.92 28.86
CA PRO A 640 11.86 17.32 28.83
C PRO A 640 10.61 18.11 29.21
N ARG A 641 10.62 18.79 30.36
CA ARG A 641 9.51 19.67 30.71
C ARG A 641 9.44 20.81 29.68
N PRO A 642 8.24 21.34 29.37
CA PRO A 642 8.07 22.38 28.34
C PRO A 642 8.78 23.72 28.65
N ASP A 643 9.44 23.83 29.79
CA ASP A 643 10.36 24.89 30.20
C ASP A 643 11.87 24.58 29.93
N GLY A 644 12.17 23.63 29.04
CA GLY A 644 13.49 23.48 28.41
C GLY A 644 14.62 23.02 29.33
N ARG A 645 14.30 22.31 30.42
CA ARG A 645 15.25 21.89 31.46
C ARG A 645 15.18 20.39 31.74
N LEU A 646 15.99 19.62 31.01
CA LEU A 646 16.38 18.25 31.38
C LEU A 646 17.46 18.25 32.47
N ASP A 647 17.48 17.17 33.24
CA ASP A 647 18.09 17.10 34.57
C ASP A 647 19.57 17.46 34.68
N GLY A 648 19.81 18.61 35.32
CA GLY A 648 20.90 18.80 36.28
C GLY A 648 20.41 18.84 37.74
N ALA A 649 19.15 18.42 37.99
CA ALA A 649 18.45 18.65 39.26
C ALA A 649 18.24 17.41 40.13
N GLN A 650 18.34 16.19 39.58
CA GLN A 650 18.16 14.92 40.31
C GLN A 650 19.48 14.28 40.76
N LEU A 651 20.33 15.07 41.44
CA LEU A 651 21.39 14.57 42.32
C LEU A 651 21.28 15.16 43.73
N VAL A 652 20.05 15.10 44.28
CA VAL A 652 19.77 15.30 45.70
C VAL A 652 19.00 14.06 46.17
N PRO A 653 19.61 13.20 47.03
CA PRO A 653 18.87 12.13 47.69
C PRO A 653 17.78 12.72 48.59
N GLU A 654 16.63 12.06 48.69
CA GLU A 654 15.56 12.47 49.61
C GLU A 654 16.01 12.27 51.07
N GLY A 655 16.59 13.32 51.64
CA GLY A 655 16.83 13.48 53.07
C GLY A 655 15.78 14.38 53.68
N ASP A 656 14.80 13.78 54.35
CA ASP A 656 13.75 14.50 55.09
C ASP A 656 14.32 15.06 56.40
N ASP A 657 14.80 16.32 56.39
CA ASP A 657 14.85 17.19 57.57
C ASP A 657 15.24 18.65 57.25
N LEU A 658 14.92 19.57 58.18
CA LEU A 658 15.36 20.98 58.26
C LEU A 658 14.93 21.99 57.15
N ILE A 659 13.75 22.55 57.36
CA ILE A 659 13.32 23.94 57.07
C ILE A 659 14.48 24.90 56.69
N GLY A 660 14.65 25.23 55.40
CA GLY A 660 15.87 25.89 54.92
C GLY A 660 15.81 26.64 53.58
N ASP A 661 14.90 27.60 53.43
CA ASP A 661 15.03 28.77 52.53
C ASP A 661 15.28 28.50 51.01
N SER A 662 14.20 28.27 50.26
CA SER A 662 14.18 28.06 48.80
C SER A 662 14.56 29.30 47.97
N ARG A 663 15.82 29.77 48.09
CA ARG A 663 16.34 30.90 47.32
C ARG A 663 16.63 30.50 45.87
N PHE A 664 15.63 30.72 45.00
CA PHE A 664 15.87 30.83 43.56
C PHE A 664 17.01 31.81 43.28
N VAL A 665 17.87 31.49 42.29
CA VAL A 665 19.05 32.28 41.95
C VAL A 665 18.64 33.65 41.39
N MET A 666 18.58 34.64 42.28
CA MET A 666 18.28 36.04 41.98
C MET A 666 19.50 36.70 41.31
N ASP A 667 19.48 36.78 39.98
CA ASP A 667 20.54 37.43 39.20
C ASP A 667 20.85 38.85 39.68
N GLY A 668 22.13 39.20 39.68
CA GLY A 668 22.64 40.49 40.13
C GLY A 668 22.71 40.65 41.65
N VAL A 669 22.33 39.64 42.46
CA VAL A 669 22.58 39.68 43.91
C VAL A 669 24.08 39.56 44.19
N TRP A 670 24.78 38.62 43.55
CA TRP A 670 26.22 38.48 43.74
C TRP A 670 27.00 39.65 43.12
N SER A 671 26.56 40.18 41.97
CA SER A 671 27.15 41.37 41.35
C SER A 671 27.05 42.59 42.25
N ARG A 672 25.92 42.79 42.95
CA ARG A 672 25.78 43.86 43.96
C ARG A 672 26.74 43.68 45.13
N LEU A 673 26.95 42.45 45.61
CA LEU A 673 27.95 42.13 46.64
C LEU A 673 29.39 42.39 46.14
N TRP A 674 29.71 41.95 44.93
CA TRP A 674 31.01 42.14 44.29
C TRP A 674 31.37 43.62 44.12
N ASN A 675 30.38 44.42 43.70
CA ASN A 675 30.54 45.86 43.51
C ASN A 675 30.59 46.61 44.85
N SER A 676 29.90 46.15 45.90
CA SER A 676 29.95 46.76 47.23
C SER A 676 31.26 46.48 47.99
N ALA A 677 31.96 45.38 47.67
CA ALA A 677 33.32 45.08 48.16
C ALA A 677 34.42 46.07 47.70
N GLY A 678 34.04 47.12 46.94
CA GLY A 678 34.89 48.27 46.64
C GLY A 678 36.22 47.88 46.01
N GLY A 679 37.31 48.54 46.41
CA GLY A 679 38.67 48.21 46.00
C GLY A 679 39.35 47.10 46.82
N SER A 680 38.68 46.54 47.82
CA SER A 680 39.29 45.65 48.81
C SER A 680 39.59 44.26 48.24
N LEU A 681 40.88 43.91 48.19
CA LEU A 681 41.34 42.62 47.67
C LEU A 681 40.90 41.44 48.57
N ALA A 682 40.78 41.68 49.87
CA ALA A 682 40.33 40.69 50.85
C ALA A 682 38.82 40.40 50.72
N GLU A 683 37.99 41.44 50.59
CA GLU A 683 36.54 41.29 50.42
C GLU A 683 36.16 40.68 49.08
N ARG A 684 36.84 41.06 47.98
CA ARG A 684 36.68 40.38 46.67
C ARG A 684 37.03 38.89 46.73
N ARG A 685 38.06 38.51 47.52
CA ARG A 685 38.38 37.11 47.81
C ARG A 685 37.38 36.41 48.74
N LYS A 686 36.54 37.15 49.48
CA LYS A 686 35.39 36.60 50.22
C LYS A 686 34.23 36.37 49.25
N ALA A 687 33.88 37.37 48.45
CA ALA A 687 32.80 37.29 47.45
C ALA A 687 32.99 36.15 46.42
N LEU A 688 34.21 35.87 45.94
CA LEU A 688 34.46 34.72 45.04
C LEU A 688 34.29 33.35 45.74
N ARG A 689 34.61 33.25 47.03
CA ARG A 689 34.37 32.01 47.81
C ARG A 689 32.90 31.82 48.15
N GLU A 690 32.16 32.91 48.32
CA GLU A 690 30.70 32.88 48.47
C GLU A 690 30.01 32.50 47.16
N LEU A 691 30.52 32.92 45.99
CA LEU A 691 30.01 32.42 44.70
C LEU A 691 30.25 30.92 44.50
N ARG A 692 31.33 30.37 45.08
CA ARG A 692 31.61 28.91 45.07
C ARG A 692 30.59 28.08 45.87
N GLN A 693 29.66 28.72 46.59
CA GLN A 693 28.55 28.06 47.31
C GLN A 693 27.25 27.98 46.48
N PHE A 694 27.22 28.56 45.28
CA PHE A 694 26.09 28.47 44.36
C PHE A 694 26.17 27.16 43.57
N PRO A 695 25.03 26.62 43.06
CA PRO A 695 25.03 25.43 42.23
C PRO A 695 25.92 25.58 40.98
N PRO A 696 26.69 24.56 40.59
CA PRO A 696 27.52 24.61 39.39
C PRO A 696 26.68 24.80 38.13
N ALA A 697 27.30 25.34 37.07
CA ALA A 697 26.71 25.75 35.79
C ALA A 697 25.60 26.84 35.85
N ILE A 698 24.92 27.03 36.97
CA ILE A 698 23.76 27.94 37.10
C ILE A 698 24.19 29.30 37.66
N ILE A 699 24.43 30.26 36.77
CA ILE A 699 24.72 31.66 37.11
C ILE A 699 23.91 32.61 36.21
N GLY A 700 23.36 33.69 36.79
CA GLY A 700 22.54 34.66 36.07
C GLY A 700 23.34 35.58 35.15
N PRO A 701 22.72 36.22 34.13
CA PRO A 701 23.43 37.05 33.15
C PRO A 701 24.26 38.22 33.73
N GLN A 702 23.75 38.93 34.75
CA GLN A 702 24.48 40.03 35.40
C GLN A 702 25.63 39.51 36.25
N ASP A 703 25.40 38.45 37.01
CA ASP A 703 26.43 37.81 37.85
C ASP A 703 27.54 37.19 36.98
N ALA A 704 27.16 36.53 35.87
CA ALA A 704 28.08 35.93 34.91
C ALA A 704 28.93 36.98 34.18
N THR A 705 28.32 38.09 33.73
CA THR A 705 29.06 39.23 33.16
C THR A 705 30.04 39.83 34.18
N THR A 706 29.65 39.87 35.45
CA THR A 706 30.51 40.36 36.54
C THR A 706 31.68 39.42 36.83
N LEU A 707 31.47 38.10 36.82
CA LEU A 707 32.52 37.09 37.01
C LEU A 707 33.48 37.04 35.82
N ALA A 708 32.96 37.10 34.59
CA ALA A 708 33.75 37.24 33.37
C ALA A 708 34.60 38.52 33.41
N GLY A 709 34.04 39.63 33.89
CA GLY A 709 34.76 40.87 34.13
C GLY A 709 35.93 40.66 35.10
N ALA A 710 35.70 39.99 36.24
CA ALA A 710 36.73 39.62 37.20
C ALA A 710 37.84 38.74 36.59
N ALA A 711 37.48 37.77 35.76
CA ALA A 711 38.39 36.85 35.07
C ALA A 711 39.19 37.49 33.91
N LEU A 712 38.75 38.63 33.37
CA LEU A 712 39.43 39.31 32.26
C LEU A 712 40.12 40.63 32.66
N LYS A 713 39.45 41.52 33.40
CA LYS A 713 39.88 42.93 33.54
C LYS A 713 40.66 43.23 34.83
N TYR A 714 40.58 42.38 35.85
CA TYR A 714 41.05 42.69 37.21
C TYR A 714 42.50 42.21 37.49
N HIS A 715 42.99 42.56 38.69
CA HIS A 715 44.34 42.26 39.20
C HIS A 715 44.65 40.74 39.19
N PRO A 716 45.89 40.29 38.87
CA PRO A 716 46.20 38.87 38.66
C PRO A 716 45.77 37.94 39.80
N SER A 717 45.97 38.37 41.06
CA SER A 717 45.62 37.61 42.27
C SER A 717 44.12 37.42 42.53
N THR A 718 43.28 38.14 41.79
CA THR A 718 41.82 38.03 41.78
C THR A 718 41.36 37.32 40.52
N ARG A 719 42.04 37.60 39.40
CA ARG A 719 41.83 36.98 38.10
C ARG A 719 41.99 35.47 38.14
N ALA A 720 43.11 34.97 38.69
CA ALA A 720 43.37 33.53 38.76
C ALA A 720 42.24 32.76 39.47
N ILE A 721 41.77 33.27 40.61
CA ILE A 721 40.67 32.67 41.39
C ILE A 721 39.34 32.72 40.62
N ALA A 722 39.07 33.80 39.87
CA ALA A 722 37.88 33.89 39.02
C ALA A 722 37.97 32.97 37.78
N GLN A 723 39.17 32.73 37.25
CA GLN A 723 39.41 31.80 36.13
C GLN A 723 39.30 30.34 36.58
N GLU A 724 39.89 30.00 37.72
CA GLU A 724 39.75 28.73 38.44
C GLU A 724 38.27 28.44 38.72
N LEU A 725 37.53 29.40 39.30
CA LEU A 725 36.09 29.24 39.59
C LEU A 725 35.23 29.08 38.33
N ILE A 726 35.57 29.77 37.22
CA ILE A 726 34.93 29.54 35.93
C ILE A 726 35.20 28.11 35.46
N LEU A 727 36.46 27.68 35.38
CA LEU A 727 36.83 26.36 34.87
C LEU A 727 36.25 25.22 35.72
N GLU A 728 36.33 25.32 37.05
CA GLU A 728 35.91 24.25 37.96
C GLU A 728 34.39 24.18 38.20
N HIS A 729 33.64 25.29 38.14
CA HIS A 729 32.23 25.31 38.57
C HIS A 729 31.25 25.92 37.56
N PHE A 730 31.69 26.74 36.58
CA PHE A 730 30.77 27.42 35.65
C PHE A 730 31.15 27.29 34.16
N GLY A 731 32.08 26.38 33.81
CA GLY A 731 32.61 26.22 32.45
C GLY A 731 31.56 25.77 31.44
N SER A 732 30.53 25.06 31.89
CA SER A 732 29.35 24.65 31.10
C SER A 732 28.23 25.69 31.07
N SER A 733 28.44 26.92 31.57
CA SER A 733 27.39 27.94 31.63
C SER A 733 27.39 28.84 30.38
N PRO A 734 26.31 28.88 29.57
CA PRO A 734 26.25 29.76 28.39
C PRO A 734 26.31 31.25 28.78
N ASN A 735 25.77 31.61 29.94
CA ASN A 735 25.85 32.97 30.47
C ASN A 735 27.29 33.42 30.75
N ILE A 736 28.21 32.49 31.08
CA ILE A 736 29.63 32.80 31.22
C ILE A 736 30.29 33.00 29.85
N MET A 737 29.95 32.21 28.83
CA MET A 737 30.48 32.45 27.47
C MET A 737 30.03 33.80 26.92
N ILE A 738 28.76 34.16 27.13
CA ILE A 738 28.20 35.47 26.77
C ILE A 738 28.85 36.59 27.61
N GLY A 739 29.06 36.38 28.92
CA GLY A 739 29.77 37.31 29.79
C GLY A 739 31.21 37.55 29.35
N LEU A 740 31.95 36.48 29.02
CA LEU A 740 33.32 36.55 28.49
C LEU A 740 33.36 37.27 27.13
N LEU A 741 32.41 36.97 26.24
CA LEU A 741 32.26 37.63 24.94
C LEU A 741 32.02 39.14 25.07
N ASN A 742 31.14 39.55 25.98
CA ASN A 742 30.81 40.95 26.28
C ASN A 742 31.99 41.69 26.91
N GLU A 743 32.68 41.05 27.85
CA GLU A 743 33.83 41.64 28.57
C GLU A 743 35.15 41.60 27.76
N PHE A 744 35.21 40.80 26.69
CA PHE A 744 36.36 40.69 25.78
C PHE A 744 36.52 41.95 24.92
N SER A 745 37.34 42.88 25.41
CA SER A 745 37.63 44.16 24.74
C SER A 745 38.43 44.06 23.43
N GLY A 746 38.97 42.88 23.08
CA GLY A 746 39.80 42.65 21.89
C GLY A 746 41.16 43.38 21.88
N ARG A 747 41.51 44.13 22.93
CA ARG A 747 42.83 44.75 23.09
C ARG A 747 43.83 43.73 23.62
N ARG A 748 45.12 43.86 23.26
CA ARG A 748 46.23 42.99 23.68
C ARG A 748 46.47 43.06 25.21
N THR A 749 45.70 42.32 26.00
CA THR A 749 45.98 42.04 27.41
C THR A 749 46.78 40.74 27.57
N ARG A 750 47.50 40.59 28.69
CA ARG A 750 48.53 39.55 28.90
C ARG A 750 47.99 38.11 28.86
N ASP A 751 48.94 37.19 28.71
CA ASP A 751 48.87 35.77 28.31
C ASP A 751 47.73 34.92 28.87
N VAL A 752 47.22 35.26 30.05
CA VAL A 752 46.29 34.45 30.85
C VAL A 752 44.88 34.30 30.23
N HIS A 753 44.56 35.03 29.16
CA HIS A 753 43.24 34.96 28.51
C HIS A 753 43.11 33.81 27.51
N GLU A 754 44.21 33.50 26.80
CA GLU A 754 44.20 32.51 25.72
C GLU A 754 43.99 31.10 26.25
N PHE A 755 44.73 30.73 27.32
CA PHE A 755 44.58 29.45 28.00
C PHE A 755 43.15 29.22 28.54
N LEU A 756 42.55 30.24 29.16
CA LEU A 756 41.15 30.16 29.62
C LEU A 756 40.19 29.88 28.47
N ILE A 757 40.33 30.60 27.36
CA ILE A 757 39.39 30.48 26.23
C ILE A 757 39.59 29.15 25.50
N GLN A 758 40.84 28.74 25.22
CA GLN A 758 41.14 27.44 24.62
C GLN A 758 40.59 26.28 25.47
N LEU A 759 40.80 26.31 26.79
CA LEU A 759 40.33 25.26 27.70
C LEU A 759 38.80 25.27 27.92
N LEU A 760 38.10 26.35 27.54
CA LEU A 760 36.64 26.45 27.60
C LEU A 760 35.95 26.15 26.26
N THR A 761 36.61 26.34 25.11
CA THR A 761 36.01 26.16 23.78
C THR A 761 36.58 24.98 22.99
N ASP A 762 37.65 24.34 23.48
CA ASP A 762 38.41 23.23 22.85
C ASP A 762 38.79 23.48 21.37
N ASP A 763 38.93 24.76 21.00
CA ASP A 763 39.21 25.23 19.63
C ASP A 763 40.63 25.83 19.60
N PRO A 764 41.58 25.27 18.83
CA PRO A 764 42.96 25.73 18.79
C PRO A 764 43.08 27.12 18.13
N LEU A 765 42.98 28.16 18.95
CA LEU A 765 43.13 29.56 18.52
C LEU A 765 44.43 29.78 17.73
N PRO A 766 44.42 30.61 16.67
CA PRO A 766 45.60 30.90 15.87
C PRO A 766 46.65 31.70 16.66
N PRO A 767 47.88 31.88 16.13
CA PRO A 767 48.87 32.75 16.76
C PRO A 767 48.35 34.17 16.99
N ARG A 768 48.62 34.75 18.17
CA ARG A 768 48.07 36.05 18.65
C ARG A 768 48.31 37.25 17.73
N ASP A 769 49.36 37.21 16.92
CA ASP A 769 49.70 38.28 15.98
C ASP A 769 48.95 38.18 14.64
N ALA A 770 48.17 37.12 14.43
CA ALA A 770 47.23 37.04 13.32
C ALA A 770 46.14 38.11 13.49
N THR A 771 45.92 38.92 12.45
CA THR A 771 44.89 39.98 12.40
C THR A 771 43.48 39.47 12.67
N LEU A 772 43.23 38.17 12.42
CA LEU A 772 41.95 37.50 12.66
C LEU A 772 41.78 36.94 14.09
N TRP A 773 42.79 37.00 14.97
CA TRP A 773 42.72 36.42 16.31
C TRP A 773 41.51 36.90 17.14
N PRO A 774 41.19 38.22 17.22
CA PRO A 774 40.02 38.69 17.97
C PRO A 774 38.68 38.24 17.35
N ILE A 775 38.66 37.93 16.05
CA ILE A 775 37.47 37.42 15.34
C ILE A 775 37.30 35.93 15.64
N ARG A 776 38.39 35.14 15.58
CA ARG A 776 38.39 33.72 15.94
C ARG A 776 38.02 33.48 17.41
N VAL A 777 38.58 34.26 18.35
CA VAL A 777 38.19 34.22 19.77
C VAL A 777 36.70 34.47 19.96
N ARG A 778 36.14 35.51 19.34
CA ARG A 778 34.70 35.79 19.43
C ARG A 778 33.86 34.70 18.77
N SER A 779 34.30 34.15 17.63
CA SER A 779 33.60 33.05 16.95
C SER A 779 33.60 31.76 17.78
N ALA A 780 34.70 31.44 18.48
CA ALA A 780 34.78 30.28 19.36
C ALA A 780 33.89 30.46 20.60
N LEU A 781 33.94 31.62 21.25
CA LEU A 781 33.06 31.95 22.38
C LEU A 781 31.58 31.99 21.99
N VAL A 782 31.23 32.47 20.79
CA VAL A 782 29.84 32.43 20.27
C VAL A 782 29.41 31.00 19.98
N ARG A 783 30.24 30.18 19.30
CA ARG A 783 29.93 28.76 19.04
C ARG A 783 29.72 28.00 20.36
N GLN A 784 30.62 28.19 21.33
CA GLN A 784 30.51 27.53 22.63
C GLN A 784 29.36 28.06 23.48
N ALA A 785 29.02 29.35 23.38
CA ALA A 785 27.78 29.87 23.97
C ALA A 785 26.54 29.19 23.37
N TRP A 786 26.54 28.93 22.07
CA TRP A 786 25.46 28.21 21.36
C TRP A 786 25.38 26.74 21.78
N LEU A 787 26.50 26.01 21.77
CA LEU A 787 26.57 24.60 22.20
C LEU A 787 26.17 24.41 23.67
N LEU A 788 26.42 25.41 24.53
CA LEU A 788 25.97 25.41 25.93
C LEU A 788 24.56 26.00 26.13
N GLN A 789 23.96 26.61 25.09
CA GLN A 789 22.55 26.99 25.07
C GLN A 789 21.69 25.81 24.64
N ARG A 790 21.49 24.85 25.58
CA ARG A 790 20.33 23.96 25.52
C ARG A 790 19.08 24.81 25.31
N SER A 791 18.46 24.57 24.17
CA SER A 791 17.31 25.23 23.62
C SER A 791 16.61 24.22 22.74
N ASP A 792 15.31 24.40 22.51
CA ASP A 792 14.49 23.43 21.79
C ASP A 792 15.08 23.06 20.41
N LEU A 793 15.80 23.99 19.76
CA LEU A 793 16.50 23.76 18.50
C LEU A 793 17.68 22.77 18.64
N HIS A 794 18.50 22.89 19.69
CA HIS A 794 19.62 21.96 19.92
C HIS A 794 19.12 20.56 20.31
N ASP A 795 18.07 20.48 21.11
CA ASP A 795 17.46 19.20 21.47
C ASP A 795 16.74 18.58 20.25
N ILE A 796 16.20 19.39 19.31
CA ILE A 796 15.73 18.92 17.99
C ILE A 796 16.89 18.40 17.12
N GLU A 797 18.03 19.10 17.06
CA GLU A 797 19.21 18.66 16.31
C GLU A 797 19.75 17.31 16.81
N ASP A 798 19.86 17.11 18.13
CA ASP A 798 20.26 15.83 18.75
C ASP A 798 19.24 14.72 18.46
N LEU A 799 17.93 14.99 18.54
CA LEU A 799 16.90 14.01 18.18
C LEU A 799 16.90 13.68 16.67
N ALA A 800 17.19 14.64 15.79
CA ALA A 800 17.30 14.43 14.35
C ALA A 800 18.55 13.59 13.98
N ALA A 801 19.68 13.83 14.64
CA ALA A 801 20.88 13.01 14.49
C ALA A 801 20.64 11.56 14.96
N ARG A 802 19.92 11.36 16.08
CA ARG A 802 19.51 10.04 16.57
C ARG A 802 18.54 9.34 15.63
N TYR A 803 17.61 10.07 15.02
CA TYR A 803 16.68 9.53 14.01
C TYR A 803 17.46 9.00 12.79
N ALA A 804 18.38 9.79 12.24
CA ALA A 804 19.23 9.37 11.12
C ALA A 804 20.11 8.15 11.47
N ALA A 805 20.71 8.13 12.67
CA ALA A 805 21.49 6.97 13.14
C ALA A 805 20.62 5.71 13.34
N GLY A 806 19.36 5.87 13.76
CA GLY A 806 18.38 4.79 13.83
C GLY A 806 18.06 4.19 12.46
N LEU A 807 17.91 5.03 11.43
CA LEU A 807 17.69 4.56 10.05
C LEU A 807 18.87 3.73 9.51
N VAL A 808 20.12 4.08 9.84
CA VAL A 808 21.30 3.27 9.50
C VAL A 808 21.21 1.87 10.12
N GLN A 809 21.01 1.79 11.44
CA GLN A 809 20.90 0.51 12.16
C GLN A 809 19.75 -0.36 11.64
N ARG A 810 18.64 0.28 11.28
CA ARG A 810 17.44 -0.35 10.70
C ARG A 810 17.72 -0.94 9.31
N LEU A 811 18.42 -0.20 8.44
CA LEU A 811 18.84 -0.68 7.12
C LEU A 811 19.89 -1.80 7.21
N GLU A 812 20.84 -1.71 8.15
CA GLU A 812 21.80 -2.79 8.43
C GLU A 812 21.10 -4.08 8.90
N LEU A 813 20.13 -3.96 9.81
CA LEU A 813 19.33 -5.05 10.35
C LEU A 813 18.51 -5.78 9.27
N ILE A 814 17.71 -5.05 8.47
CA ILE A 814 16.83 -5.69 7.48
C ILE A 814 17.59 -6.33 6.33
N THR A 815 18.76 -5.79 5.96
CA THR A 815 19.57 -6.31 4.84
C THR A 815 20.53 -7.43 5.26
N ASP A 816 20.54 -7.83 6.53
CA ASP A 816 21.54 -8.72 7.12
C ASP A 816 23.00 -8.23 6.90
N GLY A 817 23.19 -6.91 6.84
CA GLY A 817 24.47 -6.26 6.51
C GLY A 817 24.94 -6.40 5.05
N ARG A 818 24.07 -6.83 4.12
CA ARG A 818 24.41 -6.98 2.69
C ARG A 818 24.62 -5.64 1.97
N ILE A 819 23.98 -4.56 2.44
CA ILE A 819 24.15 -3.21 1.90
C ILE A 819 25.17 -2.45 2.76
N ALA A 820 26.24 -1.96 2.14
CA ALA A 820 27.33 -1.25 2.81
C ALA A 820 27.00 0.25 3.00
N VAL A 821 26.16 0.54 3.98
CA VAL A 821 25.70 1.90 4.35
C VAL A 821 26.89 2.81 4.69
N ARG A 822 26.84 4.09 4.29
CA ARG A 822 27.88 5.08 4.62
C ARG A 822 27.37 6.08 5.64
N LEU A 823 28.21 6.39 6.64
CA LEU A 823 27.93 7.33 7.72
C LEU A 823 27.66 8.79 7.28
N ASP A 824 27.94 9.14 6.01
CA ASP A 824 27.69 10.47 5.43
C ASP A 824 26.37 10.56 4.63
N GLU A 825 25.65 9.45 4.45
CA GLU A 825 24.42 9.40 3.63
C GLU A 825 23.24 10.14 4.28
N GLN A 826 22.41 10.77 3.45
CA GLN A 826 21.27 11.57 3.92
C GLN A 826 20.05 10.69 4.23
N PRO A 827 19.15 11.09 5.16
CA PRO A 827 18.01 10.27 5.57
C PRO A 827 17.12 9.80 4.41
N GLU A 828 16.91 10.63 3.38
CA GLU A 828 16.15 10.23 2.19
C GLU A 828 16.84 9.08 1.42
N GLN A 829 18.18 9.03 1.38
CA GLN A 829 18.94 8.00 0.65
C GLN A 829 18.96 6.66 1.39
N LEU A 830 18.87 6.69 2.72
CA LEU A 830 18.73 5.49 3.55
C LEU A 830 17.34 4.87 3.39
N LEU A 831 16.30 5.71 3.25
CA LEU A 831 14.93 5.28 3.02
C LEU A 831 14.70 4.82 1.57
N GLU A 832 15.34 5.46 0.58
CA GLU A 832 15.38 5.01 -0.82
C GLU A 832 15.94 3.58 -0.93
N GLN A 833 17.07 3.30 -0.26
CA GLN A 833 17.67 1.96 -0.17
C GLN A 833 16.77 0.93 0.54
N TYR A 834 16.04 1.34 1.58
CA TYR A 834 15.06 0.48 2.26
C TYR A 834 13.85 0.18 1.34
N ALA A 835 13.32 1.19 0.64
CA ALA A 835 12.23 1.00 -0.31
C ALA A 835 12.62 0.10 -1.49
N GLU A 836 13.86 0.18 -1.99
CA GLU A 836 14.38 -0.76 -3.00
C GLU A 836 14.48 -2.19 -2.45
N PHE A 837 15.01 -2.38 -1.24
CA PHE A 837 15.06 -3.69 -0.59
C PHE A 837 13.66 -4.33 -0.39
N LEU A 838 12.66 -3.54 0.01
CA LEU A 838 11.28 -4.03 0.12
C LEU A 838 10.64 -4.34 -1.24
N ARG A 839 10.95 -3.57 -2.30
CA ARG A 839 10.51 -3.89 -3.67
C ARG A 839 11.07 -5.23 -4.13
N ASP A 840 12.34 -5.53 -3.84
CA ASP A 840 12.94 -6.80 -4.24
C ASP A 840 12.36 -7.99 -3.47
N GLN A 841 12.12 -7.87 -2.15
CA GLN A 841 11.37 -8.89 -1.41
C GLN A 841 9.96 -9.14 -1.99
N LEU A 842 9.28 -8.07 -2.44
CA LEU A 842 7.96 -8.17 -3.08
C LEU A 842 7.98 -8.72 -4.51
N ARG A 843 9.13 -8.71 -5.19
CA ARG A 843 9.32 -9.36 -6.50
C ARG A 843 9.53 -10.86 -6.39
N ASP A 844 10.20 -11.30 -5.31
CA ASP A 844 10.44 -12.71 -5.03
C ASP A 844 9.20 -13.43 -4.45
N SER A 845 8.26 -12.69 -3.84
CA SER A 845 6.94 -13.21 -3.46
C SER A 845 5.95 -13.26 -4.63
N VAL A 846 5.24 -14.37 -4.80
CA VAL A 846 4.13 -14.48 -5.76
C VAL A 846 2.93 -13.68 -5.25
N LEU A 847 2.69 -12.49 -5.84
CA LEU A 847 1.62 -11.58 -5.44
C LEU A 847 0.31 -11.90 -6.19
N SER A 848 -0.67 -12.44 -5.46
CA SER A 848 -2.07 -12.56 -5.89
C SER A 848 -2.96 -11.38 -5.44
N SER A 849 -2.60 -10.68 -4.36
CA SER A 849 -3.40 -9.66 -3.68
C SER A 849 -3.28 -8.24 -4.26
N SER A 850 -4.21 -7.33 -3.91
CA SER A 850 -4.31 -6.01 -4.56
C SER A 850 -4.69 -4.85 -3.63
N ILE A 851 -3.77 -4.43 -2.74
CA ILE A 851 -3.95 -3.22 -1.90
C ILE A 851 -2.73 -2.29 -1.96
N PRO A 852 -2.88 -0.97 -2.19
CA PRO A 852 -4.10 -0.21 -2.54
C PRO A 852 -4.11 0.16 -4.04
N ALA A 853 -3.25 -0.49 -4.83
CA ALA A 853 -3.02 -0.26 -6.25
C ALA A 853 -2.30 -1.49 -6.84
N THR A 854 -1.81 -1.40 -8.07
CA THR A 854 -0.76 -2.30 -8.57
C THR A 854 0.64 -1.75 -8.25
N LEU A 855 1.68 -2.60 -8.19
CA LEU A 855 3.09 -2.18 -8.05
C LEU A 855 3.48 -1.05 -9.03
N GLY A 856 3.08 -1.20 -10.30
CA GLY A 856 3.30 -0.19 -11.35
C GLY A 856 2.46 1.09 -11.22
N GLU A 857 1.53 1.16 -10.27
CA GLU A 857 0.84 2.37 -9.85
C GLU A 857 1.44 2.98 -8.57
N ILE A 858 2.04 2.18 -7.68
CA ILE A 858 2.92 2.71 -6.62
C ILE A 858 4.04 3.51 -7.28
N ASP A 859 4.79 2.92 -8.22
CA ASP A 859 5.91 3.60 -8.87
C ASP A 859 5.48 4.87 -9.63
N ARG A 860 4.24 4.91 -10.16
CA ARG A 860 3.66 6.14 -10.74
C ARG A 860 3.34 7.20 -9.68
N LYS A 861 2.83 6.80 -8.50
CA LYS A 861 2.64 7.71 -7.35
C LYS A 861 3.99 8.23 -6.83
N THR A 862 4.99 7.37 -6.67
CA THR A 862 6.34 7.76 -6.22
C THR A 862 6.95 8.80 -7.15
N VAL A 863 7.04 8.51 -8.46
CA VAL A 863 7.60 9.45 -9.45
C VAL A 863 6.80 10.76 -9.52
N PHE A 864 5.49 10.73 -9.27
CA PHE A 864 4.67 11.93 -9.14
C PHE A 864 5.03 12.73 -7.88
N HIS A 865 5.07 12.10 -6.71
CA HIS A 865 5.35 12.77 -5.43
C HIS A 865 6.81 13.25 -5.31
N GLU A 866 7.79 12.52 -5.85
CA GLU A 866 9.17 13.00 -6.05
C GLU A 866 9.21 14.34 -6.81
N SER A 867 8.35 14.48 -7.83
CA SER A 867 8.29 15.69 -8.66
C SER A 867 7.63 16.89 -7.95
N GLU A 868 6.82 16.64 -6.92
CA GLU A 868 6.25 17.67 -6.03
C GLU A 868 7.11 17.95 -4.79
N ALA A 869 8.07 17.07 -4.44
CA ALA A 869 8.91 17.18 -3.24
C ALA A 869 9.99 18.28 -3.33
N THR A 870 9.59 19.53 -3.09
CA THR A 870 10.45 20.72 -3.18
C THR A 870 11.55 20.83 -2.11
N SER A 871 11.54 19.99 -1.07
CA SER A 871 12.47 20.07 0.06
C SER A 871 12.84 18.67 0.60
N GLN A 872 13.99 18.59 1.29
CA GLN A 872 14.53 17.33 1.81
C GLN A 872 13.56 16.59 2.74
N LEU A 873 12.93 17.30 3.69
CA LEU A 873 11.93 16.71 4.59
C LEU A 873 10.67 16.22 3.86
N GLN A 874 10.30 16.84 2.72
CA GLN A 874 9.20 16.31 1.90
C GLN A 874 9.60 15.02 1.20
N ARG A 875 10.85 14.88 0.73
CA ARG A 875 11.35 13.62 0.15
C ARG A 875 11.35 12.50 1.18
N VAL A 876 11.81 12.76 2.40
CA VAL A 876 11.72 11.82 3.52
C VAL A 876 10.27 11.36 3.78
N VAL A 877 9.27 12.24 3.64
CA VAL A 877 7.84 11.84 3.70
C VAL A 877 7.42 10.98 2.50
N VAL A 878 7.90 11.23 1.29
CA VAL A 878 7.63 10.38 0.11
C VAL A 878 8.20 8.98 0.29
N GLU A 879 9.45 8.85 0.74
CA GLU A 879 10.06 7.54 1.00
C GLU A 879 9.39 6.81 2.16
N LEU A 880 9.03 7.50 3.26
CA LEU A 880 8.25 6.89 4.35
C LEU A 880 6.84 6.47 3.89
N PHE A 881 6.22 7.18 2.94
CA PHE A 881 4.94 6.79 2.36
C PHE A 881 5.10 5.52 1.52
N LEU A 882 6.14 5.47 0.68
CA LEU A 882 6.48 4.30 -0.11
C LEU A 882 6.82 3.07 0.76
N ILE A 883 7.58 3.24 1.84
CA ILE A 883 7.87 2.16 2.80
C ILE A 883 6.59 1.71 3.52
N ALA A 884 5.66 2.63 3.83
CA ALA A 884 4.36 2.28 4.41
C ALA A 884 3.47 1.50 3.41
N ASP A 885 3.45 1.90 2.13
CA ASP A 885 2.78 1.16 1.04
C ASP A 885 3.38 -0.24 0.93
N LEU A 886 4.67 -0.37 0.62
CA LEU A 886 5.36 -1.65 0.43
C LEU A 886 5.25 -2.55 1.68
N SER A 887 5.26 -1.97 2.88
CA SER A 887 5.02 -2.73 4.12
C SER A 887 3.60 -3.29 4.22
N ALA A 888 2.59 -2.59 3.72
CA ALA A 888 1.22 -3.09 3.65
C ALA A 888 1.08 -4.24 2.62
N TYR A 889 1.65 -4.11 1.41
CA TYR A 889 1.69 -5.21 0.43
C TYR A 889 2.38 -6.44 1.01
N LEU A 890 3.55 -6.26 1.65
CA LEU A 890 4.32 -7.39 2.18
C LEU A 890 3.59 -8.06 3.37
N THR A 891 2.81 -7.30 4.15
CA THR A 891 1.94 -7.90 5.17
C THR A 891 0.74 -8.61 4.54
N ALA A 892 0.12 -8.07 3.48
CA ALA A 892 -0.99 -8.74 2.77
C ALA A 892 -0.54 -10.03 2.05
N ALA A 893 0.67 -10.05 1.50
CA ALA A 893 1.26 -11.23 0.87
C ALA A 893 1.60 -12.34 1.88
N LEU A 894 2.02 -11.95 3.10
CA LEU A 894 2.31 -12.88 4.20
C LEU A 894 1.04 -13.33 4.96
N ARG A 895 0.02 -12.47 5.02
CA ARG A 895 -1.25 -12.66 5.75
C ARG A 895 -2.45 -12.16 4.94
N PRO A 896 -2.92 -12.91 3.92
CA PRO A 896 -4.08 -12.53 3.12
C PRO A 896 -5.37 -12.35 3.94
N GLU A 897 -5.49 -13.01 5.09
CA GLU A 897 -6.65 -12.86 5.98
C GLU A 897 -6.80 -11.46 6.60
N LEU A 898 -5.76 -10.62 6.49
CA LEU A 898 -5.77 -9.22 6.93
C LEU A 898 -6.00 -8.23 5.79
N GLU A 899 -6.21 -8.66 4.54
CA GLU A 899 -6.32 -7.81 3.35
C GLU A 899 -7.32 -6.65 3.59
N THR A 900 -8.58 -6.92 3.95
CA THR A 900 -9.58 -5.88 4.25
C THR A 900 -9.15 -4.90 5.37
N GLU A 901 -8.50 -5.36 6.45
CA GLU A 901 -8.06 -4.48 7.54
C GLU A 901 -6.91 -3.55 7.09
N LEU A 902 -5.97 -4.08 6.31
CA LEU A 902 -4.87 -3.32 5.70
C LEU A 902 -5.42 -2.27 4.71
N SER A 903 -6.44 -2.62 3.91
CA SER A 903 -7.10 -1.71 2.97
C SER A 903 -7.75 -0.53 3.69
N GLU A 904 -8.51 -0.81 4.75
CA GLU A 904 -9.19 0.24 5.50
C GLU A 904 -8.17 1.09 6.29
N HIS A 905 -7.15 0.48 6.90
CA HIS A 905 -6.10 1.22 7.61
C HIS A 905 -5.28 2.12 6.67
N HIS A 906 -4.86 1.62 5.50
CA HIS A 906 -4.18 2.44 4.50
C HIS A 906 -5.09 3.59 4.00
N SER A 907 -6.37 3.31 3.75
CA SER A 907 -7.34 4.35 3.34
C SER A 907 -7.50 5.43 4.40
N ARG A 908 -7.57 5.07 5.68
CA ARG A 908 -7.58 6.02 6.81
C ARG A 908 -6.26 6.79 6.91
N LEU A 909 -5.11 6.14 6.69
CA LEU A 909 -3.78 6.74 6.72
C LEU A 909 -3.61 7.83 5.66
N THR A 910 -3.95 7.53 4.40
CA THR A 910 -3.82 8.48 3.28
C THR A 910 -4.66 9.75 3.51
N ASN A 911 -5.89 9.59 4.03
CA ASN A 911 -6.70 10.74 4.45
C ASN A 911 -6.05 11.51 5.62
N SER A 912 -5.56 10.81 6.64
CA SER A 912 -4.94 11.44 7.83
C SER A 912 -3.65 12.20 7.50
N VAL A 913 -2.82 11.68 6.60
CA VAL A 913 -1.61 12.35 6.08
C VAL A 913 -1.96 13.59 5.25
N THR A 914 -3.10 13.58 4.57
CA THR A 914 -3.62 14.74 3.82
C THR A 914 -4.17 15.84 4.75
N ASP A 915 -4.76 15.45 5.89
CA ASP A 915 -5.30 16.37 6.90
C ASP A 915 -4.25 16.93 7.89
N CYS A 916 -3.01 16.45 7.87
CA CYS A 916 -1.92 16.96 8.72
C CYS A 916 -1.55 18.42 8.42
N PHE A 917 -1.17 19.17 9.47
CA PHE A 917 -0.76 20.57 9.37
C PHE A 917 0.76 20.76 9.17
N GLY A 918 1.57 19.75 9.46
CA GLY A 918 3.02 19.82 9.32
C GLY A 918 3.70 18.51 8.93
N VAL A 919 4.85 18.62 8.27
CA VAL A 919 5.64 17.49 7.72
C VAL A 919 6.06 16.50 8.82
N LEU A 920 6.40 16.98 10.02
CA LEU A 920 6.70 16.10 11.17
C LEU A 920 5.47 15.27 11.59
N GLU A 921 4.26 15.79 11.50
CA GLU A 921 3.04 15.03 11.81
C GLU A 921 2.82 13.90 10.78
N GLN A 922 3.10 14.17 9.50
CA GLN A 922 3.04 13.16 8.43
C GLN A 922 4.08 12.05 8.65
N MET A 923 5.34 12.40 8.94
CA MET A 923 6.39 11.41 9.27
C MET A 923 6.00 10.53 10.47
N ILE A 924 5.40 11.13 11.51
CA ILE A 924 4.94 10.41 12.70
C ILE A 924 3.82 9.40 12.36
N LEU A 925 2.84 9.80 11.53
CA LEU A 925 1.76 8.89 11.09
C LEU A 925 2.30 7.74 10.24
N LEU A 926 3.27 8.01 9.36
CA LEU A 926 3.86 7.00 8.48
C LEU A 926 4.69 5.98 9.26
N GLU A 927 5.56 6.41 10.18
CA GLU A 927 6.26 5.48 11.09
C GLU A 927 5.28 4.66 11.94
N GLN A 928 4.18 5.25 12.43
CA GLN A 928 3.15 4.53 13.18
C GLN A 928 2.37 3.53 12.32
N ALA A 929 2.25 3.76 11.01
CA ALA A 929 1.68 2.79 10.08
C ALA A 929 2.65 1.66 9.76
N ILE A 930 3.93 1.97 9.50
CA ILE A 930 4.97 0.96 9.24
C ILE A 930 5.10 0.01 10.45
N ALA A 931 5.21 0.55 11.66
CA ALA A 931 5.23 -0.25 12.89
C ALA A 931 3.99 -1.14 13.06
N TYR A 932 2.81 -0.68 12.65
CA TYR A 932 1.57 -1.46 12.71
C TYR A 932 1.52 -2.55 11.64
N TYR A 933 1.82 -2.25 10.38
CA TYR A 933 1.85 -3.26 9.32
C TYR A 933 2.87 -4.36 9.59
N ILE A 934 4.03 -4.03 10.16
CA ILE A 934 5.05 -5.01 10.53
C ILE A 934 4.65 -5.75 11.81
N GLY A 935 4.04 -5.07 12.79
CA GLY A 935 3.51 -5.69 14.01
C GLY A 935 2.42 -6.74 13.75
N LEU A 936 1.62 -6.60 12.68
CA LEU A 936 0.64 -7.61 12.25
C LEU A 936 1.28 -8.92 11.74
N ARG A 937 2.57 -8.90 11.37
CA ARG A 937 3.36 -10.09 10.98
C ARG A 937 3.90 -10.88 12.17
N LEU A 938 3.61 -10.46 13.40
CA LEU A 938 4.05 -11.10 14.64
C LEU A 938 2.88 -11.85 15.28
N GLU A 939 3.14 -13.03 15.83
CA GLU A 939 2.14 -13.78 16.61
C GLU A 939 2.59 -13.97 18.05
N ILE A 940 1.66 -13.88 18.99
CA ILE A 940 1.96 -14.13 20.40
C ILE A 940 2.32 -15.60 20.53
N ARG A 941 3.53 -15.88 21.02
CA ARG A 941 3.96 -17.23 21.35
C ARG A 941 3.11 -17.74 22.51
N ASP A 942 2.09 -18.53 22.18
CA ASP A 942 1.17 -19.06 23.17
C ASP A 942 1.91 -19.91 24.20
N GLY A 943 1.64 -19.63 25.48
CA GLY A 943 2.36 -20.18 26.62
C GLY A 943 2.00 -21.64 26.89
N GLY A 944 2.45 -22.55 26.01
CA GLY A 944 2.31 -23.99 26.20
C GLY A 944 2.82 -24.42 27.58
N ALA A 945 1.93 -24.98 28.39
CA ALA A 945 2.23 -25.36 29.76
C ALA A 945 3.24 -26.53 29.81
N LEU A 946 4.20 -26.42 30.73
CA LEU A 946 5.06 -27.52 31.22
C LEU A 946 4.38 -28.29 32.35
#